data_AF-A0A7C5MP31-F1
#
_entry.id   AF-A0A7C5MP31-F1
#
_cell.length_a   1.000
_cell.length_b   1.000
_cell.length_c   1.000
_cell.angle_alpha   90.00
_cell.angle_beta   90.00
_cell.angle_gamma   90.00
#
_symmetry.space_group_name_H-M   'P 1'
#
loop_
_entity.id
_entity.type
_entity.pdbx_description
1 polymer ?
#
loop_
_entity_poly.entity_id
_entity_poly.type
_entity_poly.pdbx_seq_one_letter_code
_entity_poly.pdbx_strand_id
1 'polypeptide(L)'
;MMEIRQSLSTRPKIDFDRVRISIASPEKIKSWSWGEVTKPETINYRTFKPEKDGLFCAKIFGPINDYECLCGKYKRMKYKGIICERCGVEVTKSKVRRERMGHIQLASPVAHIWFFKSPPSRIGLVLDMTIKELEKVLYFEGYIVINPGETTLKEKQLLNEEEYREAREKWGNKFESGMGAEAIKKLLEKIDIDKETEKIRRAMKKETSQQKKLRYAKRLRVFKGLKKSGNRPEWMILDVIPVIPPDLRPLVRLDGGRFATSDLNDLYRRVINRNNRLKKLIELKAPELIIRNEKRMLQEAVDALFDNGRRGRVHLGANRRPLKSLSEALRGKQGRFRQNLLGKRVDYSGRSVIVVGPELKLHQCGLPKKMALELFKPFIFHKLEKEGLVPSVKVAREWHEQERPEVWDCLEEVVKEHPVMLNRAPTLHRLGIQAFEPILIEGKAIQIHPLVCAAFNADFDGDQMAVHVPLSVEAQIEAHTLMLASNNILSPANGRPLAIPSQDMVLGSYYLTLEQKGEKGEGRIFASFEEALLAYEAKEVSLHSRIKVRYSGLFMNLKAFYDDQAVVNCPTSVVENDLIETTPGRILFNSVLPKGLPFINGLFKKKGLESLVYYVYLKSGLEKTTEMLDKMKALGFRYATNAGFSLGIEDFMIPETKEEIIKRAEKEVQEIEKLYRDGTISSGERFNRVVEIWTSVTDKVTNAMMETMKKVSFVEKRLNPLYVMADSGSRGNKQQIRQLAAMRGLMSKPSGEIIETPITANLREGLNVLQYFISTHGARKGLADTALKTANSGYLTRKLVDVSQEVIVDQHDCGTLKGINVSAIVENGEIVEPFIDRIVGRISLERIIHPDTGEVIVDMNQEITEEIAEKIQNLGIERVKIRSVLTCESKRGVCQLCYGRDMATGRLVDLGEAVGISAAQSIGEPGT
;
A
#
# COMPACT_ATOMS: atom_id res chain seq x y z
N MET A 1 -42.11 -36.61 13.85
CA MET A 1 -41.83 -35.85 12.62
C MET A 1 -40.39 -35.33 12.69
N MET A 2 -39.29 -36.05 12.45
CA MET A 2 -38.98 -37.19 11.58
C MET A 2 -39.28 -36.95 10.10
N GLU A 3 -38.66 -35.92 9.54
CA GLU A 3 -38.16 -35.88 8.16
C GLU A 3 -37.23 -34.67 7.99
N ILE A 4 -36.34 -34.70 7.00
CA ILE A 4 -35.25 -33.74 6.70
C ILE A 4 -33.96 -33.93 7.53
N ARG A 5 -33.26 -35.04 7.27
CA ARG A 5 -31.79 -35.09 7.33
C ARG A 5 -31.25 -35.58 5.99
N GLN A 6 -31.30 -34.71 4.98
CA GLN A 6 -30.65 -34.95 3.70
C GLN A 6 -29.12 -35.06 3.84
N SER A 7 -28.56 -35.95 3.04
CA SER A 7 -27.17 -36.36 2.91
C SER A 7 -26.18 -35.20 2.69
N LEU A 8 -25.29 -34.98 3.65
CA LEU A 8 -24.18 -34.01 3.61
C LEU A 8 -22.94 -34.52 2.84
N SER A 9 -23.08 -35.05 1.61
CA SER A 9 -21.90 -35.42 0.78
C SER A 9 -21.41 -34.34 -0.19
N THR A 10 -22.20 -33.32 -0.49
CA THR A 10 -21.77 -32.16 -1.29
C THR A 10 -22.75 -31.04 -0.98
N ARG A 11 -22.44 -30.17 0.00
CA ARG A 11 -23.14 -28.89 0.04
C ARG A 11 -22.74 -28.17 -1.26
N PRO A 12 -23.68 -27.79 -2.14
CA PRO A 12 -23.36 -26.88 -3.23
C PRO A 12 -22.72 -25.63 -2.60
N LYS A 13 -21.78 -24.97 -3.31
CA LYS A 13 -21.37 -23.62 -2.92
C LYS A 13 -22.65 -22.83 -2.69
N ILE A 14 -22.89 -22.42 -1.47
CA ILE A 14 -24.03 -21.54 -1.17
C ILE A 14 -23.57 -20.19 -1.68
N ASP A 15 -23.91 -19.87 -2.93
CA ASP A 15 -23.76 -18.51 -3.43
C ASP A 15 -24.72 -17.63 -2.64
N PHE A 16 -24.18 -16.52 -2.13
CA PHE A 16 -24.92 -15.54 -1.37
C PHE A 16 -24.61 -14.16 -1.92
N ASP A 17 -25.65 -13.38 -2.24
CA ASP A 17 -25.46 -12.01 -2.74
C ASP A 17 -25.27 -11.00 -1.61
N ARG A 18 -25.69 -11.36 -0.39
CA ARG A 18 -25.74 -10.45 0.75
C ARG A 18 -25.37 -11.13 2.04
N VAL A 19 -24.60 -10.43 2.86
CA VAL A 19 -24.27 -10.84 4.23
C VAL A 19 -25.03 -9.95 5.21
N ARG A 20 -25.72 -10.57 6.18
CA ARG A 20 -26.44 -9.88 7.26
C ARG A 20 -25.81 -10.22 8.60
N ILE A 21 -25.66 -9.22 9.47
CA ILE A 21 -25.32 -9.39 10.88
C ILE A 21 -26.53 -9.06 11.76
N SER A 22 -26.75 -9.86 12.81
CA SER A 22 -27.82 -9.65 13.80
C SER A 22 -27.38 -10.12 15.19
N ILE A 23 -28.08 -9.66 16.23
CA ILE A 23 -27.91 -10.19 17.59
C ILE A 23 -28.46 -11.62 17.61
N ALA A 24 -27.74 -12.53 18.26
CA ALA A 24 -28.15 -13.92 18.39
C ALA A 24 -29.01 -14.08 19.66
N SER A 25 -30.23 -14.61 19.51
CA SER A 25 -31.05 -15.00 20.65
C SER A 25 -30.49 -16.26 21.33
N PRO A 26 -30.78 -16.51 22.62
CA PRO A 26 -30.37 -17.74 23.30
C PRO A 26 -30.82 -19.02 22.57
N GLU A 27 -32.03 -19.02 22.03
CA GLU A 27 -32.57 -20.12 21.21
C GLU A 27 -31.76 -20.32 19.93
N LYS A 28 -31.36 -19.22 19.26
CA LYS A 28 -30.53 -19.29 18.06
C LYS A 28 -29.15 -19.87 18.38
N ILE A 29 -28.54 -19.47 19.49
CA ILE A 29 -27.26 -20.04 19.95
C ILE A 29 -27.39 -21.54 20.21
N LYS A 30 -28.48 -21.99 20.86
CA LYS A 30 -28.76 -23.42 21.05
C LYS A 30 -28.94 -24.15 19.72
N SER A 31 -29.57 -23.54 18.71
CA SER A 31 -29.74 -24.13 17.38
C SER A 31 -28.42 -24.38 16.63
N TRP A 32 -27.37 -23.60 16.92
CA TRP A 32 -26.03 -23.80 16.33
C TRP A 32 -25.23 -24.89 17.03
N SER A 33 -25.58 -25.18 18.28
CA SER A 33 -24.83 -26.09 19.13
C SER A 33 -25.16 -27.55 18.85
N TRP A 34 -24.12 -28.38 18.83
CA TRP A 34 -24.21 -29.83 18.75
C TRP A 34 -24.17 -30.53 20.12
N GLY A 35 -23.92 -29.78 21.20
CA GLY A 35 -23.95 -30.28 22.58
C GLY A 35 -23.48 -29.25 23.60
N GLU A 36 -23.82 -29.47 24.86
CA GLU A 36 -23.37 -28.64 25.98
C GLU A 36 -21.98 -29.09 26.46
N VAL A 37 -21.08 -28.14 26.65
CA VAL A 37 -19.78 -28.37 27.29
C VAL A 37 -19.93 -28.12 28.79
N THR A 38 -19.94 -29.19 29.58
CA THR A 38 -20.12 -29.11 31.03
C THR A 38 -18.80 -29.12 31.77
N LYS A 39 -17.76 -29.73 31.20
CA LYS A 39 -16.47 -29.92 31.85
C LYS A 39 -15.35 -29.04 31.27
N PRO A 40 -14.44 -28.53 32.11
CA PRO A 40 -13.31 -27.69 31.67
C PRO A 40 -12.16 -28.52 31.07
N GLU A 41 -12.16 -29.85 31.22
CA GLU A 41 -11.06 -30.67 30.74
C GLU A 41 -10.96 -30.66 29.20
N THR A 42 -9.74 -30.83 28.70
CA THR A 42 -9.44 -30.82 27.26
C THR A 42 -9.20 -32.24 26.76
N ILE A 43 -8.04 -32.80 27.08
CA ILE A 43 -7.60 -34.14 26.72
C ILE A 43 -7.10 -34.88 27.95
N ASN A 44 -7.16 -36.20 27.89
CA ASN A 44 -6.59 -37.06 28.91
C ASN A 44 -5.05 -37.03 28.86
N TYR A 45 -4.41 -36.85 30.01
CA TYR A 45 -2.95 -36.71 30.08
C TYR A 45 -2.17 -37.99 29.72
N ARG A 46 -2.76 -39.18 29.87
CA ARG A 46 -2.11 -40.47 29.53
C ARG A 46 -2.39 -40.89 28.09
N THR A 47 -3.66 -40.83 27.69
CA THR A 47 -4.10 -41.39 26.40
C THR A 47 -4.15 -40.36 25.28
N PHE A 48 -4.05 -39.06 25.61
CA PHE A 48 -4.23 -37.93 24.71
C PHE A 48 -5.57 -37.90 23.96
N LYS A 49 -6.54 -38.73 24.40
CA LYS A 49 -7.89 -38.74 23.85
C LYS A 49 -8.71 -37.60 24.45
N PRO A 50 -9.63 -36.99 23.68
CA PRO A 50 -10.54 -35.97 24.20
C PRO A 50 -11.41 -36.50 25.33
N GLU A 51 -11.57 -35.67 26.36
CA GLU A 51 -12.42 -35.99 27.50
C GLU A 51 -13.91 -35.90 27.15
N LYS A 52 -14.72 -36.69 27.86
CA LYS A 52 -16.18 -36.70 27.69
C LYS A 52 -16.77 -35.41 28.26
N ASP A 53 -17.63 -34.75 27.47
CA ASP A 53 -18.29 -33.47 27.78
C ASP A 53 -17.33 -32.29 28.05
N GLY A 54 -16.04 -32.47 27.71
CA GLY A 54 -15.00 -31.45 27.79
C GLY A 54 -14.89 -30.56 26.54
N LEU A 55 -13.93 -29.63 26.57
CA LEU A 55 -13.71 -28.64 25.51
C LEU A 55 -13.31 -29.24 24.15
N PHE A 56 -12.86 -30.49 24.09
CA PHE A 56 -12.48 -31.17 22.85
C PHE A 56 -13.35 -32.39 22.53
N CYS A 57 -14.46 -32.58 23.28
CA CYS A 57 -15.29 -33.78 23.26
C CYS A 57 -15.67 -34.23 21.83
N ALA A 58 -15.35 -35.48 21.49
CA ALA A 58 -15.63 -36.03 20.17
C ALA A 58 -17.14 -36.23 19.91
N LYS A 59 -17.96 -36.40 20.95
CA LYS A 59 -19.42 -36.49 20.84
C LYS A 59 -20.03 -35.17 20.34
N ILE A 60 -19.54 -34.04 20.85
CA ILE A 60 -20.06 -32.70 20.53
C ILE A 60 -19.49 -32.23 19.19
N PHE A 61 -18.17 -32.25 19.04
CA PHE A 61 -17.49 -31.62 17.91
C PHE A 61 -17.26 -32.55 16.71
N GLY A 62 -17.35 -33.88 16.89
CA GLY A 62 -17.12 -34.88 15.84
C GLY A 62 -15.82 -35.69 16.03
N PRO A 63 -15.56 -36.67 15.13
CA PRO A 63 -14.46 -37.62 15.25
C PRO A 63 -13.09 -36.99 14.94
N ILE A 64 -12.02 -37.54 15.54
CA ILE A 64 -10.63 -37.08 15.33
C ILE A 64 -10.11 -37.57 13.97
N ASN A 65 -10.35 -38.84 13.67
CA ASN A 65 -9.94 -39.48 12.43
C ASN A 65 -11.12 -39.59 11.47
N ASP A 66 -10.84 -39.56 10.17
CA ASP A 66 -11.86 -39.69 9.13
C ASP A 66 -12.52 -41.07 9.17
N TYR A 67 -13.86 -41.07 9.23
CA TYR A 67 -14.69 -42.29 9.25
C TYR A 67 -14.31 -43.29 10.37
N GLU A 68 -13.90 -42.78 11.53
CA GLU A 68 -13.59 -43.59 12.71
C GLU A 68 -14.17 -42.98 13.99
N CYS A 69 -14.84 -43.82 14.79
CA CYS A 69 -15.32 -43.42 16.11
C CYS A 69 -14.20 -43.44 17.17
N LEU A 70 -14.35 -42.67 18.26
CA LEU A 70 -13.29 -42.51 19.28
C LEU A 70 -12.81 -43.83 19.94
N CYS A 71 -13.70 -44.82 20.07
CA CYS A 71 -13.36 -46.12 20.68
C CYS A 71 -12.86 -47.15 19.66
N GLY A 72 -12.90 -46.85 18.36
CA GLY A 72 -12.46 -47.74 17.30
C GLY A 72 -13.39 -48.92 16.97
N LYS A 73 -14.62 -48.99 17.54
CA LYS A 73 -15.62 -50.04 17.23
C LYS A 73 -16.05 -49.98 15.76
N TYR A 74 -16.39 -48.78 15.30
CA TYR A 74 -16.71 -48.49 13.91
C TYR A 74 -15.55 -47.76 13.24
N LYS A 75 -15.00 -48.39 12.19
CA LYS A 75 -13.93 -47.87 11.33
C LYS A 75 -14.30 -48.12 9.86
N ARG A 76 -13.81 -47.25 8.98
CA ARG A 76 -14.02 -47.26 7.51
C ARG A 76 -15.33 -46.61 7.08
N MET A 77 -15.36 -46.22 5.80
CA MET A 77 -16.43 -45.44 5.18
C MET A 77 -17.80 -46.13 5.17
N LYS A 78 -17.86 -47.47 5.26
CA LYS A 78 -19.12 -48.24 5.30
C LYS A 78 -20.06 -47.87 6.46
N TYR A 79 -19.52 -47.37 7.58
CA TYR A 79 -20.31 -46.99 8.75
C TYR A 79 -20.61 -45.49 8.80
N LYS A 80 -20.47 -44.77 7.68
CA LYS A 80 -20.72 -43.33 7.60
C LYS A 80 -22.13 -42.99 8.10
N GLY A 81 -22.22 -42.03 9.01
CA GLY A 81 -23.48 -41.54 9.59
C GLY A 81 -23.98 -42.34 10.80
N ILE A 82 -23.36 -43.47 11.13
CA ILE A 82 -23.70 -44.25 12.33
C ILE A 82 -23.13 -43.57 13.56
N ILE A 83 -23.96 -43.43 14.61
CA ILE A 83 -23.54 -42.96 15.93
C ILE A 83 -23.13 -44.17 16.76
N CYS A 84 -21.90 -44.18 17.26
CA CYS A 84 -21.40 -45.30 18.04
C CYS A 84 -22.11 -45.38 19.41
N GLU A 85 -22.68 -46.55 19.74
CA GLU A 85 -23.35 -46.78 21.03
C GLU A 85 -22.41 -46.65 22.24
N ARG A 86 -21.12 -47.00 22.06
CA ARG A 86 -20.14 -47.03 23.17
C ARG A 86 -19.62 -45.63 23.52
N CYS A 87 -19.33 -44.81 22.53
CA CYS A 87 -18.73 -43.48 22.75
C CYS A 87 -19.63 -42.30 22.35
N GLY A 88 -20.77 -42.54 21.70
CA GLY A 88 -21.69 -41.50 21.21
C GLY A 88 -21.15 -40.67 20.05
N VAL A 89 -20.01 -41.05 19.46
CA VAL A 89 -19.37 -40.30 18.36
C VAL A 89 -19.95 -40.76 17.03
N GLU A 90 -20.36 -39.79 16.23
CA GLU A 90 -20.79 -39.99 14.85
C GLU A 90 -19.60 -40.29 13.93
N VAL A 91 -19.73 -41.31 13.08
CA VAL A 91 -18.71 -41.68 12.10
C VAL A 91 -18.86 -40.80 10.85
N THR A 92 -18.01 -39.78 10.76
CA THR A 92 -18.00 -38.78 9.67
C THR A 92 -16.56 -38.32 9.40
N LYS A 93 -16.36 -37.37 8.49
CA LYS A 93 -15.05 -36.75 8.26
C LYS A 93 -14.67 -35.90 9.46
N SER A 94 -13.39 -35.88 9.83
CA SER A 94 -12.83 -35.06 10.91
C SER A 94 -13.04 -33.56 10.67
N LYS A 95 -13.11 -33.12 9.40
CA LYS A 95 -13.35 -31.73 8.99
C LYS A 95 -14.55 -31.07 9.69
N VAL A 96 -15.57 -31.84 10.09
CA VAL A 96 -16.73 -31.29 10.82
C VAL A 96 -16.33 -30.65 12.17
N ARG A 97 -15.19 -31.04 12.75
CA ARG A 97 -14.63 -30.46 13.99
C ARG A 97 -14.20 -29.00 13.85
N ARG A 98 -14.10 -28.50 12.61
CA ARG A 98 -13.86 -27.09 12.31
C ARG A 98 -15.15 -26.28 12.16
N GLU A 99 -16.29 -26.95 12.00
CA GLU A 99 -17.60 -26.34 11.71
C GLU A 99 -18.58 -26.44 12.88
N ARG A 100 -18.58 -27.56 13.63
CA ARG A 100 -19.53 -27.80 14.74
C ARG A 100 -19.20 -26.94 15.95
N MET A 101 -20.19 -26.20 16.43
CA MET A 101 -20.10 -25.41 17.67
C MET A 101 -20.68 -26.18 18.86
N GLY A 102 -20.25 -25.83 20.06
CA GLY A 102 -20.90 -26.23 21.31
C GLY A 102 -21.53 -25.02 22.00
N HIS A 103 -22.12 -25.22 23.17
CA HIS A 103 -22.54 -24.12 24.03
C HIS A 103 -22.26 -24.40 25.51
N ILE A 104 -22.29 -23.34 26.32
CA ILE A 104 -22.24 -23.38 27.78
C ILE A 104 -23.52 -22.71 28.29
N GLN A 105 -24.33 -23.45 29.06
CA GLN A 105 -25.49 -22.89 29.75
C GLN A 105 -25.01 -22.19 31.03
N LEU A 106 -25.19 -20.88 31.09
CA LEU A 106 -24.79 -20.09 32.27
C LEU A 106 -25.78 -20.31 33.42
N ALA A 107 -25.25 -20.34 34.63
CA ALA A 107 -26.01 -20.44 35.88
C ALA A 107 -26.67 -19.13 36.28
N SER A 108 -26.10 -18.00 35.86
CA SER A 108 -26.62 -16.65 36.01
C SER A 108 -26.46 -15.93 34.68
N PRO A 109 -27.43 -15.11 34.24
CA PRO A 109 -27.27 -14.22 33.10
C PRO A 109 -26.06 -13.31 33.26
N VAL A 110 -25.41 -12.97 32.15
CA VAL A 110 -24.18 -12.16 32.10
C VAL A 110 -24.32 -11.08 31.03
N ALA A 111 -24.01 -9.83 31.34
CA ALA A 111 -24.08 -8.76 30.36
C ALA A 111 -22.96 -8.88 29.31
N HIS A 112 -23.26 -8.72 28.03
CA HIS A 112 -22.22 -8.78 27.00
C HIS A 112 -21.38 -7.49 26.99
N ILE A 113 -20.05 -7.62 27.11
CA ILE A 113 -19.11 -6.49 27.26
C ILE A 113 -19.20 -5.40 26.19
N TRP A 114 -19.39 -5.79 24.93
CA TRP A 114 -19.55 -4.83 23.83
C TRP A 114 -20.78 -3.92 23.97
N PHE A 115 -21.91 -4.40 24.49
CA PHE A 115 -23.12 -3.58 24.56
C PHE A 115 -23.13 -2.64 25.78
N PHE A 116 -22.43 -3.00 26.86
CA PHE A 116 -22.36 -2.16 28.06
C PHE A 116 -21.17 -1.19 28.04
N LYS A 117 -19.94 -1.64 27.67
CA LYS A 117 -18.70 -0.85 27.83
C LYS A 117 -18.27 -0.09 26.57
N SER A 118 -18.77 -0.46 25.39
CA SER A 118 -18.39 0.23 24.15
C SER A 118 -19.02 1.61 24.08
N PRO A 119 -18.26 2.70 23.88
CA PRO A 119 -18.83 4.01 23.67
C PRO A 119 -19.44 4.12 22.26
N PRO A 120 -20.70 4.58 22.10
CA PRO A 120 -21.69 4.81 23.15
C PRO A 120 -22.35 3.50 23.62
N SER A 121 -22.55 3.36 24.94
CA SER A 121 -23.15 2.16 25.55
C SER A 121 -24.57 1.96 25.05
N ARG A 122 -24.86 0.79 24.49
CA ARG A 122 -26.20 0.49 23.94
C ARG A 122 -27.19 0.21 25.06
N ILE A 123 -26.78 -0.54 26.07
CA ILE A 123 -27.59 -0.78 27.28
C ILE A 123 -27.82 0.54 28.03
N GLY A 124 -26.79 1.39 28.16
CA GLY A 124 -26.92 2.70 28.80
C GLY A 124 -27.88 3.63 28.07
N LEU A 125 -27.83 3.68 26.74
CA LEU A 125 -28.77 4.48 25.94
C LEU A 125 -30.23 3.98 26.01
N VAL A 126 -30.42 2.67 26.09
CA VAL A 126 -31.76 2.06 26.21
C VAL A 126 -32.34 2.33 27.60
N LEU A 127 -31.58 2.12 28.66
CA LEU A 127 -32.02 2.33 30.04
C LEU A 127 -32.01 3.79 30.49
N ASP A 128 -31.32 4.66 29.75
CA ASP A 128 -31.04 6.07 30.09
C ASP A 128 -30.08 6.27 31.27
N MET A 129 -29.14 5.35 31.43
CA MET A 129 -28.16 5.32 32.52
C MET A 129 -26.74 5.58 32.02
N THR A 130 -25.87 6.07 32.90
CA THR A 130 -24.44 6.21 32.59
C THR A 130 -23.70 4.87 32.66
N ILE A 131 -22.53 4.79 32.03
CA ILE A 131 -21.71 3.55 32.06
C ILE A 131 -21.29 3.21 33.49
N LYS A 132 -20.93 4.22 34.30
CA LYS A 132 -20.54 4.04 35.71
C LYS A 132 -21.69 3.48 36.55
N GLU A 133 -22.90 3.98 36.35
CA GLU A 133 -24.10 3.48 37.02
C GLU A 133 -24.37 2.01 36.67
N LEU A 134 -24.25 1.64 35.39
CA LEU A 134 -24.40 0.25 34.96
C LEU A 134 -23.31 -0.67 35.54
N GLU A 135 -22.07 -0.20 35.62
CA GLU A 135 -20.97 -0.98 36.22
C GLU A 135 -21.23 -1.26 37.70
N LYS A 136 -21.71 -0.27 38.46
CA LYS A 136 -22.09 -0.45 39.87
C LYS A 136 -23.13 -1.55 40.05
N VAL A 137 -24.15 -1.59 39.18
CA VAL A 137 -25.19 -2.64 39.26
C VAL A 137 -24.65 -3.99 38.81
N LEU A 138 -23.96 -4.06 37.66
CA LEU A 138 -23.49 -5.31 37.06
C LEU A 138 -22.43 -6.03 37.90
N TYR A 139 -21.56 -5.28 38.56
CA TYR A 139 -20.50 -5.82 39.42
C TYR A 139 -20.89 -5.93 40.90
N PHE A 140 -22.20 -5.83 41.20
CA PHE A 140 -22.78 -6.04 42.54
C PHE A 140 -22.31 -5.02 43.60
N GLU A 141 -22.05 -3.77 43.22
CA GLU A 141 -21.72 -2.66 44.14
C GLU A 141 -22.95 -1.88 44.61
N GLY A 142 -24.05 -1.90 43.85
CA GLY A 142 -25.28 -1.20 44.18
C GLY A 142 -26.54 -1.91 43.66
N TYR A 143 -27.69 -1.59 44.26
CA TYR A 143 -29.00 -2.09 43.86
C TYR A 143 -29.66 -1.12 42.88
N ILE A 144 -30.54 -1.65 42.03
CA ILE A 144 -31.41 -0.87 41.16
C ILE A 144 -32.87 -1.22 41.43
N VAL A 145 -33.73 -0.21 41.51
CA VAL A 145 -35.17 -0.38 41.66
C VAL A 145 -35.78 -0.84 40.33
N ILE A 146 -36.33 -2.05 40.32
CA ILE A 146 -36.97 -2.70 39.16
C ILE A 146 -38.46 -2.39 39.11
N ASN A 147 -39.11 -2.33 40.28
CA ASN A 147 -40.49 -1.90 40.42
C ASN A 147 -40.64 -1.07 41.70
N PRO A 148 -40.96 0.23 41.59
CA PRO A 148 -41.14 1.09 42.76
C PRO A 148 -42.40 0.76 43.59
N GLY A 149 -43.39 0.06 43.03
CA GLY A 149 -44.65 -0.25 43.73
C GLY A 149 -45.35 1.03 44.22
N GLU A 150 -45.83 1.00 45.47
CA GLU A 150 -46.48 2.15 46.14
C GLU A 150 -45.50 3.05 46.93
N THR A 151 -44.19 2.86 46.75
CA THR A 151 -43.17 3.59 47.52
C THR A 151 -42.79 4.93 46.89
N THR A 152 -42.03 5.75 47.63
CA THR A 152 -41.48 7.03 47.13
C THR A 152 -40.30 6.88 46.16
N LEU A 153 -39.84 5.65 45.91
CA LEU A 153 -38.70 5.36 45.05
C LEU A 153 -39.04 5.52 43.57
N LYS A 154 -38.04 5.85 42.74
CA LYS A 154 -38.20 5.92 41.29
C LYS A 154 -37.70 4.65 40.61
N GLU A 155 -38.36 4.26 39.52
CA GLU A 155 -37.85 3.19 38.66
C GLU A 155 -36.45 3.56 38.14
N LYS A 156 -35.52 2.59 38.14
CA LYS A 156 -34.10 2.77 37.77
C LYS A 156 -33.28 3.65 38.73
N GLN A 157 -33.82 4.01 39.88
CA GLN A 157 -33.03 4.64 40.94
C GLN A 157 -32.00 3.64 41.47
N LEU A 158 -30.76 4.11 41.64
CA LEU A 158 -29.70 3.35 42.30
C LEU A 158 -29.80 3.54 43.81
N LEU A 159 -29.59 2.45 44.54
CA LEU A 159 -29.52 2.43 46.00
C LEU A 159 -28.20 1.80 46.40
N ASN A 160 -27.46 2.47 47.28
CA ASN A 160 -26.30 1.87 47.96
C ASN A 160 -26.79 0.86 49.03
N GLU A 161 -25.88 0.10 49.64
CA GLU A 161 -26.28 -0.91 50.64
C GLU A 161 -27.02 -0.33 51.85
N GLU A 162 -26.58 0.84 52.33
CA GLU A 162 -27.23 1.56 53.45
C GLU A 162 -28.63 2.04 53.06
N GLU A 163 -28.75 2.75 51.94
CA GLU A 163 -30.03 3.24 51.41
C GLU A 163 -31.01 2.09 51.11
N TYR A 164 -30.50 0.95 50.64
CA TYR A 164 -31.29 -0.24 50.43
C TYR A 164 -31.80 -0.82 51.75
N ARG A 165 -30.96 -0.89 52.79
CA ARG A 165 -31.36 -1.36 54.12
C ARG A 165 -32.43 -0.43 54.71
N GLU A 166 -32.24 0.88 54.66
CA GLU A 166 -33.24 1.85 55.10
C GLU A 166 -34.56 1.74 54.34
N ALA A 167 -34.49 1.61 53.01
CA ALA A 167 -35.70 1.45 52.19
C ALA A 167 -36.44 0.15 52.52
N ARG A 168 -35.71 -0.93 52.82
CA ARG A 168 -36.28 -2.23 53.20
C ARG A 168 -36.85 -2.21 54.63
N GLU A 169 -36.27 -1.45 55.54
CA GLU A 169 -36.83 -1.21 56.88
C GLU A 169 -38.12 -0.37 56.81
N LYS A 170 -38.13 0.70 55.99
CA LYS A 170 -39.28 1.61 55.86
C LYS A 170 -40.46 0.97 55.11
N TRP A 171 -40.20 0.27 54.01
CA TRP A 171 -41.25 -0.17 53.07
C TRP A 171 -41.41 -1.69 52.98
N GLY A 172 -40.57 -2.47 53.65
CA GLY A 172 -40.62 -3.94 53.62
C GLY A 172 -40.48 -4.49 52.19
N ASN A 173 -41.40 -5.38 51.82
CA ASN A 173 -41.46 -6.02 50.51
C ASN A 173 -42.34 -5.26 49.47
N LYS A 174 -42.71 -4.00 49.73
CA LYS A 174 -43.61 -3.22 48.86
C LYS A 174 -42.96 -2.73 47.55
N PHE A 175 -41.65 -2.87 47.40
CA PHE A 175 -40.91 -2.53 46.18
C PHE A 175 -39.95 -3.66 45.78
N GLU A 176 -39.71 -3.81 44.48
CA GLU A 176 -38.76 -4.79 43.94
C GLU A 176 -37.46 -4.09 43.52
N SER A 177 -36.34 -4.52 44.08
CA SER A 177 -35.01 -4.10 43.66
C SER A 177 -34.11 -5.32 43.48
N GLY A 178 -33.10 -5.17 42.64
CA GLY A 178 -32.15 -6.24 42.34
C GLY A 178 -30.77 -5.70 42.02
N MET A 179 -29.83 -6.63 41.84
CA MET A 179 -28.45 -6.34 41.47
C MET A 179 -27.97 -7.33 40.41
N GLY A 180 -26.85 -6.99 39.76
CA GLY A 180 -26.24 -7.80 38.71
C GLY A 180 -26.99 -7.75 37.38
N ALA A 181 -26.57 -8.63 36.47
CA ALA A 181 -27.13 -8.72 35.13
C ALA A 181 -28.60 -9.19 35.08
N GLU A 182 -29.08 -9.91 36.10
CA GLU A 182 -30.49 -10.32 36.22
C GLU A 182 -31.43 -9.13 36.36
N ALA A 183 -31.05 -8.15 37.19
CA ALA A 183 -31.83 -6.92 37.38
C ALA A 183 -31.89 -6.10 36.09
N ILE A 184 -30.75 -5.97 35.39
CA ILE A 184 -30.69 -5.30 34.09
C ILE A 184 -31.53 -6.02 33.04
N LYS A 185 -31.50 -7.36 33.02
CA LYS A 185 -32.31 -8.16 32.09
C LYS A 185 -33.81 -7.92 32.31
N LYS A 186 -34.29 -8.00 33.55
CA LYS A 186 -35.69 -7.71 33.90
C LYS A 186 -36.12 -6.29 33.47
N LEU A 187 -35.25 -5.30 33.65
CA LEU A 187 -35.51 -3.93 33.20
C LEU A 187 -35.59 -3.83 31.67
N LEU A 188 -34.75 -4.57 30.94
CA LEU A 188 -34.78 -4.58 29.48
C LEU A 188 -36.03 -5.29 28.92
N GLU A 189 -36.50 -6.36 29.58
CA GLU A 189 -37.70 -7.11 29.19
C GLU A 189 -38.99 -6.27 29.33
N LYS A 190 -39.03 -5.35 30.30
CA LYS A 190 -40.18 -4.44 30.50
C LYS A 190 -40.33 -3.35 29.43
N ILE A 191 -39.31 -3.12 28.60
CA ILE A 191 -39.29 -1.99 27.67
C ILE A 191 -40.10 -2.30 26.42
N ASP A 192 -41.19 -1.57 26.25
CA ASP A 192 -41.95 -1.51 25.00
C ASP A 192 -41.28 -0.52 24.03
N ILE A 193 -40.67 -1.07 22.97
CA ILE A 193 -39.91 -0.31 21.96
C ILE A 193 -40.79 0.77 21.30
N ASP A 194 -42.06 0.48 21.02
CA ASP A 194 -42.93 1.38 20.28
C ASP A 194 -43.37 2.56 21.16
N LYS A 195 -43.81 2.28 22.38
CA LYS A 195 -44.20 3.31 23.35
C LYS A 195 -43.04 4.23 23.71
N GLU A 196 -41.86 3.68 23.98
CA GLU A 196 -40.68 4.50 24.31
C GLU A 196 -40.18 5.30 23.11
N THR A 197 -40.29 4.77 21.87
CA THR A 197 -39.96 5.53 20.65
C THR A 197 -40.84 6.77 20.51
N GLU A 198 -42.15 6.66 20.75
CA GLU A 198 -43.06 7.81 20.70
C GLU A 198 -42.78 8.81 21.82
N LYS A 199 -42.56 8.32 23.04
CA LYS A 199 -42.23 9.14 24.21
C LYS A 199 -40.98 9.97 23.96
N ILE A 200 -39.91 9.38 23.44
CA ILE A 200 -38.67 10.07 23.10
C ILE A 200 -38.91 11.11 21.99
N ARG A 201 -39.71 10.80 20.96
CA ARG A 201 -40.06 11.78 19.91
C ARG A 201 -40.81 12.98 20.47
N ARG A 202 -41.78 12.77 21.36
CA ARG A 202 -42.54 13.87 22.00
C ARG A 202 -41.63 14.70 22.91
N ALA A 203 -40.78 14.06 23.72
CA ALA A 203 -39.81 14.73 24.57
C ALA A 203 -38.82 15.58 23.77
N MET A 204 -38.31 15.05 22.65
CA MET A 204 -37.38 15.75 21.76
C MET A 204 -37.98 17.01 21.12
N LYS A 205 -39.30 17.02 20.82
CA LYS A 205 -39.99 18.20 20.30
C LYS A 205 -40.18 19.30 21.35
N LYS A 206 -40.46 18.92 22.59
CA LYS A 206 -40.73 19.86 23.70
C LYS A 206 -39.45 20.47 24.31
N GLU A 207 -38.36 19.70 24.33
CA GLU A 207 -37.11 20.13 24.95
C GLU A 207 -36.49 21.31 24.17
N THR A 208 -35.97 22.32 24.86
CA THR A 208 -35.32 23.49 24.24
C THR A 208 -33.80 23.34 24.17
N SER A 209 -33.18 22.66 25.14
CA SER A 209 -31.73 22.44 25.22
C SER A 209 -31.17 21.60 24.06
N GLN A 210 -30.17 22.13 23.34
CA GLN A 210 -29.49 21.42 22.25
C GLN A 210 -28.80 20.13 22.72
N GLN A 211 -28.17 20.13 23.89
CA GLN A 211 -27.48 18.95 24.43
C GLN A 211 -28.45 17.79 24.72
N LYS A 212 -29.59 18.08 25.35
CA LYS A 212 -30.64 17.09 25.62
C LYS A 212 -31.30 16.60 24.34
N LYS A 213 -31.55 17.48 23.35
CA LYS A 213 -32.01 17.08 22.01
C LYS A 213 -31.05 16.09 21.35
N LEU A 214 -29.73 16.34 21.42
CA LEU A 214 -28.73 15.43 20.88
C LEU A 214 -28.74 14.06 21.60
N ARG A 215 -28.92 14.04 22.92
CA ARG A 215 -29.08 12.80 23.71
C ARG A 215 -30.32 12.02 23.26
N TYR A 216 -31.48 12.67 23.14
CA TYR A 216 -32.70 12.04 22.64
C TYR A 216 -32.55 11.54 21.21
N ALA A 217 -31.88 12.29 20.32
CA ALA A 217 -31.61 11.85 18.95
C ALA A 217 -30.75 10.57 18.90
N LYS A 218 -29.71 10.48 19.75
CA LYS A 218 -28.89 9.26 19.88
C LYS A 218 -29.70 8.06 20.38
N ARG A 219 -30.56 8.26 21.40
CA ARG A 219 -31.45 7.20 21.92
C ARG A 219 -32.46 6.76 20.87
N LEU A 220 -33.14 7.70 20.23
CA LEU A 220 -34.12 7.42 19.18
C LEU A 220 -33.52 6.63 18.02
N ARG A 221 -32.25 6.89 17.66
CA ARG A 221 -31.53 6.12 16.64
C ARG A 221 -31.37 4.65 17.03
N VAL A 222 -31.08 4.36 18.31
CA VAL A 222 -30.96 2.98 18.82
C VAL A 222 -32.32 2.27 18.81
N PHE A 223 -33.38 2.91 19.32
CA PHE A 223 -34.73 2.33 19.31
C PHE A 223 -35.27 2.09 17.89
N LYS A 224 -35.04 3.02 16.94
CA LYS A 224 -35.35 2.81 15.52
C LYS A 224 -34.59 1.62 14.94
N GLY A 225 -33.32 1.44 15.32
CA GLY A 225 -32.50 0.30 14.91
C GLY A 225 -33.03 -1.04 15.46
N LEU A 226 -33.42 -1.09 16.74
CA LEU A 226 -34.05 -2.26 17.35
C LEU A 226 -35.38 -2.60 16.66
N LYS A 227 -36.26 -1.61 16.46
CA LYS A 227 -37.52 -1.78 15.74
C LYS A 227 -37.33 -2.30 14.32
N LYS A 228 -36.39 -1.73 13.54
CA LYS A 228 -36.12 -2.16 12.16
C LYS A 228 -35.52 -3.57 12.09
N SER A 229 -34.70 -3.94 13.07
CA SER A 229 -34.00 -5.24 13.07
C SER A 229 -34.84 -6.39 13.62
N GLY A 230 -35.90 -6.10 14.39
CA GLY A 230 -36.70 -7.09 15.11
C GLY A 230 -35.98 -7.71 16.30
N ASN A 231 -34.83 -7.16 16.69
CA ASN A 231 -34.07 -7.66 17.83
C ASN A 231 -34.67 -7.15 19.14
N ARG A 232 -34.74 -8.04 20.14
CA ARG A 232 -35.21 -7.66 21.47
C ARG A 232 -34.06 -7.14 22.35
N PRO A 233 -34.28 -6.13 23.22
CA PRO A 233 -33.22 -5.52 24.02
C PRO A 233 -32.55 -6.49 25.00
N GLU A 234 -33.30 -7.44 25.55
CA GLU A 234 -32.82 -8.42 26.54
C GLU A 234 -31.77 -9.38 25.99
N TRP A 235 -31.68 -9.57 24.66
CA TRP A 235 -30.66 -10.40 24.03
C TRP A 235 -29.23 -9.82 24.16
N MET A 236 -29.09 -8.58 24.65
CA MET A 236 -27.78 -8.02 25.03
C MET A 236 -27.24 -8.64 26.34
N ILE A 237 -28.07 -9.36 27.09
CA ILE A 237 -27.69 -10.16 28.26
C ILE A 237 -27.66 -11.63 27.83
N LEU A 238 -26.53 -12.29 28.05
CA LEU A 238 -26.28 -13.66 27.65
C LEU A 238 -26.75 -14.64 28.72
N ASP A 239 -27.64 -15.56 28.34
CA ASP A 239 -27.96 -16.76 29.13
C ASP A 239 -27.11 -17.97 28.70
N VAL A 240 -26.64 -17.95 27.46
CA VAL A 240 -25.92 -19.05 26.81
C VAL A 240 -24.74 -18.48 26.05
N ILE A 241 -23.57 -19.11 26.18
CA ILE A 241 -22.37 -18.74 25.44
C ILE A 241 -22.03 -19.82 24.41
N PRO A 242 -21.84 -19.48 23.12
CA PRO A 242 -21.34 -20.43 22.14
C PRO A 242 -19.85 -20.74 22.36
N VAL A 243 -19.49 -22.01 22.17
CA VAL A 243 -18.11 -22.49 22.21
C VAL A 243 -17.62 -22.70 20.78
N ILE A 244 -16.53 -22.03 20.44
CA ILE A 244 -15.90 -22.13 19.12
C ILE A 244 -15.39 -23.56 18.88
N PRO A 245 -15.46 -24.06 17.63
CA PRO A 245 -14.94 -25.38 17.26
C PRO A 245 -13.47 -25.59 17.68
N PRO A 246 -13.09 -26.80 18.14
CA PRO A 246 -11.76 -27.08 18.70
C PRO A 246 -10.60 -26.85 17.72
N ASP A 247 -10.80 -27.10 16.42
CA ASP A 247 -9.72 -26.95 15.43
C ASP A 247 -9.37 -25.47 15.16
N LEU A 248 -10.24 -24.53 15.55
CA LEU A 248 -9.96 -23.09 15.53
C LEU A 248 -9.22 -22.63 16.80
N ARG A 249 -9.12 -23.49 17.81
CA ARG A 249 -8.40 -23.29 19.08
C ARG A 249 -7.56 -24.53 19.42
N PRO A 250 -6.64 -24.94 18.53
CA PRO A 250 -6.01 -26.25 18.60
C PRO A 250 -5.10 -26.39 19.82
N LEU A 251 -4.88 -27.63 20.19
CA LEU A 251 -3.89 -28.06 21.18
C LEU A 251 -2.90 -28.95 20.43
N VAL A 252 -1.77 -28.37 20.04
CA VAL A 252 -0.78 -29.03 19.17
C VAL A 252 0.36 -29.54 20.03
N ARG A 253 0.74 -30.80 19.81
CA ARG A 253 1.91 -31.38 20.46
C ARG A 253 3.17 -30.86 19.76
N LEU A 254 4.08 -30.31 20.54
CA LEU A 254 5.42 -29.94 20.09
C LEU A 254 6.40 -31.08 20.40
N ASP A 255 7.57 -31.03 19.75
CA ASP A 255 8.68 -31.91 20.05
C ASP A 255 9.08 -31.78 21.53
N GLY A 256 9.40 -32.90 22.18
CA GLY A 256 9.67 -32.95 23.62
C GLY A 256 8.44 -33.10 24.52
N GLY A 257 7.28 -33.48 23.97
CA GLY A 257 6.09 -33.82 24.77
C GLY A 257 5.34 -32.62 25.36
N ARG A 258 5.73 -31.40 25.00
CA ARG A 258 5.04 -30.16 25.38
C ARG A 258 3.82 -29.94 24.49
N PHE A 259 2.85 -29.19 24.99
CA PHE A 259 1.66 -28.79 24.23
C PHE A 259 1.61 -27.28 24.06
N ALA A 260 1.42 -26.83 22.82
CA ALA A 260 1.06 -25.47 22.51
C ALA A 260 -0.47 -25.33 22.59
N THR A 261 -0.95 -24.55 23.56
CA THR A 261 -2.37 -24.28 23.75
C THR A 261 -2.75 -22.91 23.23
N SER A 262 -3.93 -22.80 22.63
CA SER A 262 -4.55 -21.50 22.34
C SER A 262 -5.00 -20.81 23.65
N ASP A 263 -4.71 -19.52 23.80
CA ASP A 263 -5.14 -18.68 24.93
C ASP A 263 -6.66 -18.74 25.17
N LEU A 264 -7.46 -18.94 24.11
CA LEU A 264 -8.92 -19.09 24.20
C LEU A 264 -9.34 -20.28 25.05
N ASN A 265 -8.58 -21.39 25.03
CA ASN A 265 -8.91 -22.56 25.84
C ASN A 265 -8.81 -22.22 27.33
N ASP A 266 -7.82 -21.41 27.75
CA ASP A 266 -7.69 -21.00 29.15
C ASP A 266 -8.81 -20.06 29.59
N LEU A 267 -9.27 -19.16 28.71
CA LEU A 267 -10.43 -18.30 28.95
C LEU A 267 -11.72 -19.12 29.08
N TYR A 268 -11.96 -20.08 28.18
CA TYR A 268 -13.11 -20.99 28.29
C TYR A 268 -13.07 -21.83 29.57
N ARG A 269 -11.91 -22.38 29.94
CA ARG A 269 -11.74 -23.14 31.19
C ARG A 269 -12.11 -22.31 32.41
N ARG A 270 -11.69 -21.03 32.46
CA ARG A 270 -12.06 -20.12 33.55
C ARG A 270 -13.57 -19.92 33.63
N VAL A 271 -14.24 -19.67 32.49
CA VAL A 271 -15.70 -19.50 32.45
C VAL A 271 -16.42 -20.77 32.95
N ILE A 272 -16.04 -21.94 32.45
CA ILE A 272 -16.68 -23.23 32.83
C ILE A 272 -16.46 -23.51 34.32
N ASN A 273 -15.24 -23.32 34.84
CA ASN A 273 -14.94 -23.53 36.26
C ASN A 273 -15.77 -22.63 37.17
N ARG A 274 -15.88 -21.34 36.83
CA ARG A 274 -16.69 -20.37 37.59
C ARG A 274 -18.18 -20.70 37.50
N ASN A 275 -18.66 -21.07 36.32
CA ASN A 275 -20.06 -21.44 36.11
C ASN A 275 -20.44 -22.68 36.91
N ASN A 276 -19.62 -23.73 36.89
CA ASN A 276 -19.87 -24.97 37.64
C ASN A 276 -19.80 -24.74 39.15
N ARG A 277 -18.83 -23.92 39.62
CA ARG A 277 -18.74 -23.53 41.02
C ARG A 277 -19.99 -22.77 41.47
N LEU A 278 -20.49 -21.85 40.64
CA LEU A 278 -21.73 -21.12 40.92
C LEU A 278 -22.95 -22.05 40.97
N LYS A 279 -23.11 -22.99 40.02
CA LYS A 279 -24.19 -24.00 40.06
C LYS A 279 -24.17 -24.77 41.38
N LYS A 280 -23.00 -25.29 41.77
CA LYS A 280 -22.84 -26.04 43.02
C LYS A 280 -23.14 -25.19 44.27
N LEU A 281 -22.74 -23.92 44.29
CA LEU A 281 -23.04 -23.02 45.41
C LEU A 281 -24.53 -22.71 45.54
N ILE A 282 -25.25 -22.59 44.41
CA ILE A 282 -26.70 -22.39 44.39
C ILE A 282 -27.42 -23.66 44.87
N GLU A 283 -26.99 -24.84 44.42
CA GLU A 283 -27.55 -26.14 44.87
C GLU A 283 -27.37 -26.35 46.37
N LEU A 284 -26.21 -25.97 46.91
CA LEU A 284 -25.90 -26.04 48.34
C LEU A 284 -26.55 -24.92 49.17
N LYS A 285 -27.32 -24.01 48.55
CA LYS A 285 -27.93 -22.84 49.19
C LYS A 285 -26.91 -22.04 50.02
N ALA A 286 -25.73 -21.79 49.47
CA ALA A 286 -24.68 -21.03 50.13
C ALA A 286 -25.13 -19.58 50.45
N PRO A 287 -24.49 -18.90 51.43
CA PRO A 287 -24.80 -17.50 51.76
C PRO A 287 -24.75 -16.57 50.53
N GLU A 288 -25.67 -15.59 50.49
CA GLU A 288 -25.81 -14.69 49.34
C GLU A 288 -24.52 -13.95 48.97
N LEU A 289 -23.70 -13.55 49.96
CA LEU A 289 -22.46 -12.82 49.72
C LEU A 289 -21.46 -13.64 48.88
N ILE A 290 -21.41 -14.96 49.10
CA ILE A 290 -20.56 -15.88 48.33
C ILE A 290 -21.11 -16.04 46.92
N ILE A 291 -22.43 -16.18 46.78
CA ILE A 291 -23.10 -16.29 45.47
C ILE A 291 -22.87 -15.01 44.65
N ARG A 292 -23.02 -13.82 45.25
CA ARG A 292 -22.77 -12.52 44.60
C ARG A 292 -21.33 -12.40 44.11
N ASN A 293 -20.37 -12.77 44.95
CA ASN A 293 -18.97 -12.76 44.56
C ASN A 293 -18.70 -13.71 43.38
N GLU A 294 -19.26 -14.92 43.40
CA GLU A 294 -19.07 -15.87 42.29
C GLU A 294 -19.80 -15.41 41.00
N LYS A 295 -20.99 -14.80 41.10
CA LYS A 295 -21.67 -14.15 39.96
C LYS A 295 -20.82 -13.03 39.37
N ARG A 296 -20.21 -12.19 40.21
CA ARG A 296 -19.24 -11.17 39.78
C ARG A 296 -18.06 -11.81 39.06
N MET A 297 -17.41 -12.82 39.64
CA MET A 297 -16.27 -13.50 39.02
C MET A 297 -16.64 -14.17 37.69
N LEU A 298 -17.86 -14.68 37.55
CA LEU A 298 -18.37 -15.22 36.29
C LEU A 298 -18.53 -14.13 35.23
N GLN A 299 -19.12 -12.98 35.57
CA GLN A 299 -19.21 -11.82 34.68
C GLN A 299 -17.81 -11.40 34.19
N GLU A 300 -16.84 -11.32 35.10
CA GLU A 300 -15.46 -10.97 34.77
C GLU A 300 -14.78 -11.99 33.84
N ALA A 301 -15.00 -13.29 34.07
CA ALA A 301 -14.44 -14.33 33.23
C ALA A 301 -15.01 -14.30 31.79
N VAL A 302 -16.30 -13.99 31.66
CA VAL A 302 -16.95 -13.85 30.35
C VAL A 302 -16.51 -12.56 29.66
N ASP A 303 -16.40 -11.46 30.39
CA ASP A 303 -15.83 -10.20 29.90
C ASP A 303 -14.45 -10.44 29.29
N ALA A 304 -13.59 -11.19 30.00
CA ALA A 304 -12.24 -11.53 29.54
C ALA A 304 -12.21 -12.43 28.29
N LEU A 305 -13.17 -13.36 28.16
CA LEU A 305 -13.31 -14.21 26.98
C LEU A 305 -13.59 -13.37 25.72
N PHE A 306 -14.50 -12.39 25.82
CA PHE A 306 -14.88 -11.55 24.69
C PHE A 306 -13.87 -10.41 24.44
N ASP A 307 -13.46 -9.66 25.46
CA ASP A 307 -12.48 -8.56 25.35
C ASP A 307 -11.72 -8.34 26.68
N ASN A 308 -10.56 -8.99 26.81
CA ASN A 308 -9.71 -8.95 28.01
C ASN A 308 -9.17 -7.54 28.33
N GLY A 309 -8.95 -6.70 27.32
CA GLY A 309 -8.31 -5.38 27.48
C GLY A 309 -9.25 -4.24 27.88
N ARG A 310 -10.57 -4.41 27.74
CA ARG A 310 -11.54 -3.32 28.05
C ARG A 310 -11.74 -3.09 29.54
N ARG A 311 -11.38 -4.06 30.37
CA ARG A 311 -11.36 -3.93 31.82
C ARG A 311 -9.93 -3.59 32.25
N GLY A 312 -9.77 -2.62 33.16
CA GLY A 312 -8.45 -2.11 33.53
C GLY A 312 -7.44 -3.19 34.01
N ARG A 313 -7.92 -4.32 34.56
CA ARG A 313 -7.08 -5.45 34.96
C ARG A 313 -7.21 -6.60 33.95
N VAL A 314 -6.16 -6.81 33.18
CA VAL A 314 -6.06 -7.90 32.20
C VAL A 314 -5.73 -9.23 32.86
N HIS A 315 -6.31 -10.32 32.37
CA HIS A 315 -5.90 -11.67 32.75
C HIS A 315 -4.61 -12.06 32.02
N LEU A 316 -3.61 -12.45 32.80
CA LEU A 316 -2.30 -12.89 32.33
C LEU A 316 -2.24 -14.42 32.22
N GLY A 317 -1.51 -14.91 31.22
CA GLY A 317 -1.12 -16.31 31.08
C GLY A 317 0.12 -16.65 31.91
N ALA A 318 0.62 -17.89 31.77
CA ALA A 318 1.80 -18.37 32.50
C ALA A 318 3.05 -17.50 32.26
N ASN A 319 3.21 -16.97 31.05
CA ASN A 319 4.36 -16.13 30.66
C ASN A 319 4.17 -14.65 31.04
N ARG A 320 3.25 -14.31 31.95
CA ARG A 320 2.85 -12.93 32.32
C ARG A 320 2.40 -12.03 31.15
N ARG A 321 2.19 -12.60 29.95
CA ARG A 321 1.57 -11.91 28.82
C ARG A 321 0.04 -11.87 28.97
N PRO A 322 -0.65 -10.81 28.50
CA PRO A 322 -2.11 -10.81 28.46
C PRO A 322 -2.62 -11.91 27.52
N LEU A 323 -3.64 -12.64 27.95
CA LEU A 323 -4.30 -13.66 27.13
C LEU A 323 -5.06 -13.01 25.97
N LYS A 324 -4.90 -13.54 24.75
CA LYS A 324 -5.64 -13.07 23.57
C LYS A 324 -7.11 -13.47 23.65
N SER A 325 -7.99 -12.47 23.66
CA SER A 325 -9.46 -12.64 23.64
C SER A 325 -10.02 -12.81 22.22
N LEU A 326 -11.33 -13.10 22.10
CA LEU A 326 -12.02 -13.22 20.81
C LEU A 326 -11.94 -11.92 19.99
N SER A 327 -12.11 -10.76 20.63
CA SER A 327 -12.01 -9.46 19.95
C SER A 327 -10.60 -9.21 19.40
N GLU A 328 -9.57 -9.59 20.15
CA GLU A 328 -8.16 -9.43 19.75
C GLU A 328 -7.73 -10.38 18.65
N ALA A 329 -8.32 -11.57 18.58
CA ALA A 329 -8.12 -12.48 17.45
C ALA A 329 -8.64 -11.87 16.14
N LEU A 330 -9.67 -11.03 16.19
CA LEU A 330 -10.26 -10.38 15.00
C LEU A 330 -9.59 -9.05 14.66
N ARG A 331 -9.32 -8.19 15.65
CA ARG A 331 -8.83 -6.81 15.47
C ARG A 331 -7.31 -6.69 15.40
N GLY A 332 -6.82 -5.57 14.88
CA GLY A 332 -5.39 -5.22 14.88
C GLY A 332 -4.62 -5.73 13.67
N LYS A 333 -3.31 -5.45 13.63
CA LYS A 333 -2.42 -5.83 12.50
C LYS A 333 -2.29 -7.36 12.38
N GLN A 334 -2.15 -8.06 13.51
CA GLN A 334 -2.11 -9.53 13.59
C GLN A 334 -3.51 -10.17 13.66
N GLY A 335 -4.57 -9.37 13.54
CA GLY A 335 -5.94 -9.86 13.56
C GLY A 335 -6.32 -10.53 12.24
N ARG A 336 -7.36 -11.37 12.28
CA ARG A 336 -7.81 -12.16 11.11
C ARG A 336 -8.08 -11.31 9.87
N PHE A 337 -8.72 -10.15 9.99
CA PHE A 337 -9.07 -9.31 8.84
C PHE A 337 -7.84 -8.83 8.06
N ARG A 338 -6.80 -8.36 8.75
CA ARG A 338 -5.61 -7.83 8.07
C ARG A 338 -4.62 -8.92 7.69
N GLN A 339 -4.30 -9.82 8.62
CA GLN A 339 -3.21 -10.77 8.42
C GLN A 339 -3.60 -12.00 7.59
N ASN A 340 -4.86 -12.44 7.63
CA ASN A 340 -5.27 -13.71 7.02
C ASN A 340 -6.29 -13.57 5.87
N LEU A 341 -7.16 -12.57 5.92
CA LEU A 341 -8.13 -12.35 4.85
C LEU A 341 -7.51 -11.55 3.70
N LEU A 342 -6.85 -10.43 4.03
CA LEU A 342 -6.14 -9.61 3.05
C LEU A 342 -4.71 -10.13 2.80
N GLY A 343 -3.97 -10.45 3.86
CA GLY A 343 -2.70 -11.15 3.76
C GLY A 343 -2.92 -12.65 3.58
N LYS A 344 -2.55 -13.21 2.43
CA LYS A 344 -2.52 -14.66 2.25
C LYS A 344 -1.15 -15.06 1.74
N ARG A 345 -0.62 -16.12 2.33
CA ARG A 345 0.49 -16.84 1.68
C ARG A 345 -0.12 -17.63 0.54
N VAL A 346 0.49 -17.52 -0.62
CA VAL A 346 0.03 -18.14 -1.85
C VAL A 346 1.06 -19.18 -2.27
N ASP A 347 0.58 -20.32 -2.74
CA ASP A 347 1.41 -21.33 -3.39
C ASP A 347 1.84 -20.83 -4.79
N TYR A 348 2.69 -21.58 -5.49
CA TYR A 348 3.23 -21.20 -6.81
C TYR A 348 3.93 -19.84 -6.80
N SER A 349 4.68 -19.58 -5.72
CA SER A 349 5.50 -18.40 -5.56
C SER A 349 6.93 -18.73 -5.17
N GLY A 350 7.86 -17.90 -5.63
CA GLY A 350 9.30 -18.03 -5.36
C GLY A 350 9.90 -16.67 -5.00
N ARG A 351 11.11 -16.66 -4.43
CA ARG A 351 11.86 -15.43 -4.18
C ARG A 351 13.34 -15.66 -4.42
N SER A 352 13.99 -14.72 -5.09
CA SER A 352 15.46 -14.70 -5.19
C SER A 352 15.98 -13.26 -5.34
N VAL A 353 17.30 -13.13 -5.24
CA VAL A 353 18.04 -11.90 -5.49
C VAL A 353 17.94 -11.54 -6.98
N ILE A 354 17.81 -10.25 -7.26
CA ILE A 354 17.81 -9.75 -8.63
C ILE A 354 19.21 -9.35 -9.10
N VAL A 355 19.46 -9.57 -10.38
CA VAL A 355 20.68 -9.15 -11.09
C VAL A 355 20.29 -8.49 -12.41
N VAL A 356 21.21 -7.74 -12.98
CA VAL A 356 20.98 -7.05 -14.25
C VAL A 356 20.98 -8.04 -15.42
N GLY A 357 19.96 -7.96 -16.28
CA GLY A 357 19.89 -8.68 -17.56
C GLY A 357 19.88 -7.70 -18.74
N PRO A 358 21.04 -7.16 -19.16
CA PRO A 358 21.08 -6.10 -20.17
C PRO A 358 20.67 -6.57 -21.57
N GLU A 359 20.81 -7.85 -21.87
CA GLU A 359 20.46 -8.46 -23.17
C GLU A 359 18.95 -8.78 -23.31
N LEU A 360 18.22 -8.81 -22.19
CA LEU A 360 16.77 -9.07 -22.20
C LEU A 360 16.02 -7.97 -22.94
N LYS A 361 14.86 -8.29 -23.51
CA LYS A 361 13.90 -7.29 -24.00
C LYS A 361 13.03 -6.76 -22.84
N LEU A 362 12.36 -5.64 -23.05
CA LEU A 362 11.57 -5.00 -21.98
C LEU A 362 10.49 -5.91 -21.35
N HIS A 363 9.87 -6.80 -22.14
CA HIS A 363 8.84 -7.73 -21.67
C HIS A 363 9.39 -9.03 -21.06
N GLN A 364 10.70 -9.23 -21.05
CA GLN A 364 11.34 -10.49 -20.65
C GLN A 364 12.00 -10.40 -19.28
N CYS A 365 12.05 -11.52 -18.56
CA CYS A 365 12.85 -11.68 -17.34
C CYS A 365 13.61 -13.00 -17.39
N GLY A 366 14.81 -13.05 -16.80
CA GLY A 366 15.54 -14.30 -16.65
C GLY A 366 15.11 -15.03 -15.39
N LEU A 367 14.54 -16.22 -15.54
CA LEU A 367 14.09 -17.07 -14.44
C LEU A 367 15.04 -18.26 -14.26
N PRO A 368 15.60 -18.48 -13.05
CA PRO A 368 16.47 -19.62 -12.78
C PRO A 368 15.77 -20.96 -13.04
N LYS A 369 16.43 -21.84 -13.80
CA LYS A 369 15.93 -23.19 -14.13
C LYS A 369 15.38 -23.97 -12.93
N LYS A 370 16.11 -24.00 -11.80
CA LYS A 370 15.67 -24.68 -10.58
C LYS A 370 14.41 -24.09 -9.96
N MET A 371 14.25 -22.77 -10.05
CA MET A 371 13.05 -22.10 -9.56
C MET A 371 11.86 -22.40 -10.47
N ALA A 372 12.05 -22.30 -11.79
CA ALA A 372 11.04 -22.63 -12.78
C ALA A 372 10.56 -24.09 -12.63
N LEU A 373 11.50 -25.03 -12.44
CA LEU A 373 11.19 -26.45 -12.24
C LEU A 373 10.20 -26.69 -11.09
N GLU A 374 10.38 -26.03 -9.94
CA GLU A 374 9.45 -26.16 -8.80
C GLU A 374 8.13 -25.39 -9.01
N LEU A 375 8.18 -24.20 -9.60
CA LEU A 375 6.99 -23.37 -9.85
C LEU A 375 6.03 -24.03 -10.84
N PHE A 376 6.55 -24.65 -11.90
CA PHE A 376 5.77 -25.23 -12.99
C PHE A 376 5.51 -26.74 -12.84
N LYS A 377 5.87 -27.33 -11.68
CA LYS A 377 5.84 -28.77 -11.41
C LYS A 377 4.54 -29.49 -11.84
N PRO A 378 3.31 -29.01 -11.56
CA PRO A 378 2.10 -29.71 -12.00
C PRO A 378 1.90 -29.67 -13.52
N PHE A 379 2.31 -28.59 -14.18
CA PHE A 379 2.20 -28.44 -15.64
C PHE A 379 3.14 -29.41 -16.36
N ILE A 380 4.35 -29.57 -15.83
CA ILE A 380 5.33 -30.55 -16.31
C ILE A 380 4.76 -31.97 -16.18
N PHE A 381 4.20 -32.32 -15.02
CA PHE A 381 3.62 -33.66 -14.80
C PHE A 381 2.46 -33.95 -15.77
N HIS A 382 1.58 -32.98 -15.97
CA HIS A 382 0.47 -33.13 -16.90
C HIS A 382 0.95 -33.29 -18.35
N LYS A 383 1.99 -32.54 -18.73
CA LYS A 383 2.54 -32.60 -20.08
C LYS A 383 3.23 -33.94 -20.38
N LEU A 384 4.10 -34.41 -19.47
CA LEU A 384 4.77 -35.71 -19.58
C LEU A 384 3.78 -36.88 -19.70
N GLU A 385 2.65 -36.81 -18.98
CA GLU A 385 1.57 -37.80 -19.07
C GLU A 385 0.81 -37.68 -20.41
N LYS A 386 0.50 -36.46 -20.86
CA LYS A 386 -0.21 -36.19 -22.10
C LYS A 386 0.57 -36.63 -23.35
N GLU A 387 1.88 -36.47 -23.34
CA GLU A 387 2.77 -36.90 -24.43
C GLU A 387 3.07 -38.41 -24.39
N GLY A 388 2.61 -39.12 -23.36
CA GLY A 388 2.82 -40.56 -23.22
C GLY A 388 4.25 -40.96 -22.83
N LEU A 389 5.11 -40.00 -22.49
CA LEU A 389 6.47 -40.25 -21.99
C LEU A 389 6.44 -41.01 -20.65
N VAL A 390 5.40 -40.76 -19.86
CA VAL A 390 5.26 -41.33 -18.52
C VAL A 390 3.87 -41.91 -18.31
N PRO A 391 3.73 -43.13 -17.76
CA PRO A 391 2.43 -43.79 -17.58
C PRO A 391 1.61 -43.29 -16.38
N SER A 392 2.22 -42.57 -15.43
CA SER A 392 1.52 -42.01 -14.27
C SER A 392 2.26 -40.85 -13.61
N VAL A 393 1.52 -39.97 -12.92
CA VAL A 393 2.07 -38.84 -12.15
C VAL A 393 3.12 -39.25 -11.11
N LYS A 394 3.07 -40.49 -10.58
CA LYS A 394 4.09 -40.99 -9.64
C LYS A 394 5.46 -41.12 -10.30
N VAL A 395 5.50 -41.72 -11.49
CA VAL A 395 6.73 -41.88 -12.26
C VAL A 395 7.23 -40.50 -12.74
N ALA A 396 6.31 -39.57 -13.06
CA ALA A 396 6.69 -38.20 -13.44
C ALA A 396 7.36 -37.47 -12.28
N ARG A 397 6.90 -37.71 -11.04
CA ARG A 397 7.56 -37.18 -9.84
C ARG A 397 8.96 -37.75 -9.66
N GLU A 398 9.15 -39.05 -9.86
CA GLU A 398 10.48 -39.68 -9.79
C GLU A 398 11.43 -39.11 -10.86
N TRP A 399 10.97 -38.92 -12.10
CA TRP A 399 11.76 -38.31 -13.18
C TRP A 399 12.15 -36.87 -12.87
N HIS A 400 11.24 -36.11 -12.27
CA HIS A 400 11.49 -34.75 -11.83
C HIS A 400 12.49 -34.68 -10.66
N GLU A 401 12.39 -35.57 -9.67
CA GLU A 401 13.37 -35.67 -8.57
C GLU A 401 14.75 -36.09 -9.07
N GLN A 402 14.83 -36.85 -10.16
CA GLN A 402 16.07 -37.23 -10.85
C GLN A 402 16.61 -36.14 -11.80
N GLU A 403 15.89 -35.04 -12.01
CA GLU A 403 16.26 -33.95 -12.95
C GLU A 403 16.64 -34.45 -14.36
N ARG A 404 15.89 -35.43 -14.90
CA ARG A 404 16.19 -36.01 -16.23
C ARG A 404 16.14 -34.98 -17.38
N PRO A 405 16.94 -35.17 -18.46
CA PRO A 405 16.95 -34.29 -19.64
C PRO A 405 15.55 -33.97 -20.21
N GLU A 406 14.69 -34.98 -20.33
CA GLU A 406 13.35 -34.84 -20.91
C GLU A 406 12.46 -33.89 -20.08
N VAL A 407 12.73 -33.76 -18.77
CA VAL A 407 12.02 -32.83 -17.89
C VAL A 407 12.39 -31.38 -18.20
N TRP A 408 13.64 -31.13 -18.61
CA TRP A 408 14.11 -29.79 -19.00
C TRP A 408 13.51 -29.34 -20.33
N ASP A 409 13.42 -30.25 -21.30
CA ASP A 409 12.79 -29.98 -22.60
C ASP A 409 11.30 -29.66 -22.42
N CYS A 410 10.59 -30.47 -21.63
CA CYS A 410 9.19 -30.17 -21.29
C CYS A 410 9.03 -28.85 -20.53
N LEU A 411 9.97 -28.51 -19.63
CA LEU A 411 9.93 -27.25 -18.90
C LEU A 411 10.05 -26.04 -19.85
N GLU A 412 11.00 -26.07 -20.79
CA GLU A 412 11.20 -24.99 -21.76
C GLU A 412 9.93 -24.72 -22.58
N GLU A 413 9.27 -25.78 -23.03
CA GLU A 413 8.02 -25.63 -23.78
C GLU A 413 6.83 -25.20 -22.91
N VAL A 414 6.77 -25.58 -21.62
CA VAL A 414 5.69 -25.14 -20.69
C VAL A 414 5.83 -23.68 -20.32
N VAL A 415 7.08 -23.21 -20.21
CA VAL A 415 7.42 -21.84 -19.80
C VAL A 415 7.22 -20.85 -20.95
N LYS A 416 7.30 -21.33 -22.20
CA LYS A 416 7.05 -20.52 -23.40
C LYS A 416 5.62 -19.97 -23.40
N GLU A 417 5.49 -18.66 -23.64
CA GLU A 417 4.21 -17.91 -23.64
C GLU A 417 3.43 -17.97 -22.30
N HIS A 418 4.06 -18.42 -21.21
CA HIS A 418 3.46 -18.40 -19.89
C HIS A 418 4.02 -17.24 -19.05
N PRO A 419 3.30 -16.11 -18.92
CA PRO A 419 3.81 -14.96 -18.17
C PRO A 419 3.98 -15.29 -16.68
N VAL A 420 4.94 -14.62 -16.04
CA VAL A 420 5.17 -14.65 -14.59
C VAL A 420 5.09 -13.22 -14.03
N MET A 421 4.58 -13.07 -12.82
CA MET A 421 4.50 -11.77 -12.15
C MET A 421 5.68 -11.59 -11.20
N LEU A 422 6.44 -10.51 -11.39
CA LEU A 422 7.48 -10.08 -10.46
C LEU A 422 6.93 -8.99 -9.54
N ASN A 423 7.26 -9.08 -8.26
CA ASN A 423 6.87 -8.12 -7.23
C ASN A 423 8.05 -7.78 -6.32
N ARG A 424 8.27 -6.49 -6.07
CA ARG A 424 9.22 -5.99 -5.06
C ARG A 424 8.47 -5.45 -3.84
N ALA A 425 8.92 -5.88 -2.65
CA ALA A 425 8.41 -5.36 -1.39
C ALA A 425 9.30 -4.21 -0.88
N PRO A 426 8.74 -3.08 -0.41
CA PRO A 426 7.31 -2.75 -0.32
C PRO A 426 6.70 -2.27 -1.65
N THR A 427 5.49 -2.73 -1.98
CA THR A 427 4.74 -2.28 -3.16
C THR A 427 4.03 -0.96 -2.85
N LEU A 428 4.51 0.16 -3.41
CA LEU A 428 3.94 1.51 -3.16
C LEU A 428 2.82 1.88 -4.15
N HIS A 429 2.97 1.46 -5.40
CA HIS A 429 2.02 1.71 -6.49
C HIS A 429 1.86 0.45 -7.37
N ARG A 430 0.88 0.43 -8.27
CA ARG A 430 0.63 -0.73 -9.15
C ARG A 430 1.83 -1.20 -9.97
N LEU A 431 2.72 -0.31 -10.40
CA LEU A 431 3.92 -0.66 -11.20
C LEU A 431 4.98 -1.46 -10.43
N GLY A 432 4.80 -1.64 -9.10
CA GLY A 432 5.64 -2.53 -8.31
C GLY A 432 5.30 -4.01 -8.51
N ILE A 433 4.28 -4.32 -9.30
CA ILE A 433 3.95 -5.65 -9.79
C ILE A 433 3.78 -5.57 -11.31
N GLN A 434 4.60 -6.30 -12.05
CA GLN A 434 4.51 -6.40 -13.51
C GLN A 434 4.67 -7.84 -13.96
N ALA A 435 4.08 -8.16 -15.11
CA ALA A 435 4.22 -9.44 -15.76
C ALA A 435 5.39 -9.41 -16.77
N PHE A 436 6.06 -10.54 -16.89
CA PHE A 436 7.17 -10.76 -17.80
C PHE A 436 7.08 -12.15 -18.42
N GLU A 437 7.63 -12.30 -19.60
CA GLU A 437 7.91 -13.60 -20.19
C GLU A 437 9.21 -14.17 -19.61
N PRO A 438 9.16 -15.34 -18.97
CA PRO A 438 10.34 -15.99 -18.40
C PRO A 438 11.24 -16.60 -19.48
N ILE A 439 12.52 -16.22 -19.47
CA ILE A 439 13.60 -16.91 -20.17
C ILE A 439 14.35 -17.76 -19.16
N LEU A 440 14.53 -19.05 -19.45
CA LEU A 440 15.26 -19.95 -18.57
C LEU A 440 16.76 -19.60 -18.58
N ILE A 441 17.30 -19.28 -17.41
CA ILE A 441 18.72 -18.98 -17.21
C ILE A 441 19.37 -19.94 -16.22
N GLU A 442 20.68 -20.10 -16.37
CA GLU A 442 21.50 -20.80 -15.39
C GLU A 442 21.73 -19.94 -14.13
N GLY A 443 22.02 -20.61 -13.01
CA GLY A 443 22.24 -19.96 -11.73
C GLY A 443 21.01 -19.90 -10.82
N LYS A 444 21.00 -18.94 -9.89
CA LYS A 444 19.95 -18.82 -8.85
C LYS A 444 19.32 -17.44 -8.75
N ALA A 445 19.87 -16.43 -9.41
CA ALA A 445 19.40 -15.04 -9.34
C ALA A 445 18.47 -14.73 -10.51
N ILE A 446 17.46 -13.90 -10.27
CA ILE A 446 16.51 -13.46 -11.30
C ILE A 446 17.14 -12.32 -12.09
N GLN A 447 17.14 -12.39 -13.42
CA GLN A 447 17.57 -11.25 -14.23
C GLN A 447 16.37 -10.38 -14.58
N ILE A 448 16.52 -9.07 -14.40
CA ILE A 448 15.50 -8.09 -14.79
C ILE A 448 16.07 -7.06 -15.76
N HIS A 449 15.18 -6.49 -16.56
CA HIS A 449 15.51 -5.46 -17.52
C HIS A 449 15.89 -4.14 -16.82
N PRO A 450 16.98 -3.44 -17.20
CA PRO A 450 17.41 -2.20 -16.54
C PRO A 450 16.36 -1.08 -16.53
N LEU A 451 15.55 -0.95 -17.59
CA LEU A 451 14.54 0.11 -17.70
C LEU A 451 13.35 -0.07 -16.74
N VAL A 452 13.11 -1.27 -16.21
CA VAL A 452 12.01 -1.50 -15.25
C VAL A 452 12.44 -1.23 -13.79
N CYS A 453 13.73 -1.07 -13.53
CA CYS A 453 14.26 -0.81 -12.18
C CYS A 453 13.67 0.46 -11.56
N ALA A 454 13.44 1.51 -12.35
CA ALA A 454 12.80 2.73 -11.89
C ALA A 454 11.36 2.47 -11.40
N ALA A 455 10.61 1.63 -12.11
CA ALA A 455 9.25 1.25 -11.72
C ALA A 455 9.23 0.42 -10.44
N PHE A 456 10.13 -0.55 -10.28
CA PHE A 456 10.22 -1.30 -9.03
C PHE A 456 10.88 -0.53 -7.88
N ASN A 457 11.47 0.64 -8.17
CA ASN A 457 12.40 1.35 -7.29
C ASN A 457 13.51 0.42 -6.76
N ALA A 458 14.03 -0.44 -7.64
CA ALA A 458 14.95 -1.53 -7.33
C ALA A 458 16.37 -1.21 -7.79
N ASP A 459 17.35 -1.65 -7.01
CA ASP A 459 18.77 -1.66 -7.35
C ASP A 459 19.35 -3.08 -7.23
N PHE A 460 20.64 -3.22 -7.54
CA PHE A 460 21.30 -4.53 -7.65
C PHE A 460 22.30 -4.77 -6.51
N ASP A 461 22.05 -4.23 -5.32
CA ASP A 461 22.93 -4.31 -4.15
C ASP A 461 22.60 -5.47 -3.18
N GLY A 462 21.57 -6.28 -3.51
CA GLY A 462 21.08 -7.37 -2.68
C GLY A 462 19.56 -7.49 -2.62
N ASP A 463 18.86 -6.57 -3.28
CA ASP A 463 17.41 -6.60 -3.43
C ASP A 463 16.86 -7.94 -3.94
N GLN A 464 15.67 -8.29 -3.46
CA GLN A 464 14.99 -9.54 -3.76
C GLN A 464 13.60 -9.29 -4.33
N MET A 465 13.23 -10.06 -5.34
CA MET A 465 11.88 -10.04 -5.90
C MET A 465 11.18 -11.38 -5.70
N ALA A 466 9.87 -11.30 -5.51
CA ALA A 466 8.99 -12.46 -5.47
C ALA A 466 8.39 -12.72 -6.86
N VAL A 467 8.41 -13.98 -7.28
CA VAL A 467 7.80 -14.46 -8.53
C VAL A 467 6.48 -15.15 -8.19
N HIS A 468 5.44 -14.91 -8.98
CA HIS A 468 4.16 -15.61 -8.88
C HIS A 468 3.71 -16.08 -10.25
N VAL A 469 3.12 -17.28 -10.32
CA VAL A 469 2.66 -17.89 -11.58
C VAL A 469 1.13 -17.79 -11.70
N PRO A 470 0.58 -17.09 -12.72
CA PRO A 470 -0.87 -17.09 -13.00
C PRO A 470 -1.33 -18.46 -13.52
N LEU A 471 -2.29 -19.09 -12.85
CA LEU A 471 -2.67 -20.47 -13.16
C LEU A 471 -3.85 -20.63 -14.11
N SER A 472 -4.84 -19.73 -14.05
CA SER A 472 -6.01 -19.80 -14.93
C SER A 472 -5.74 -19.09 -16.26
N VAL A 473 -6.43 -19.51 -17.31
CA VAL A 473 -6.28 -18.92 -18.65
C VAL A 473 -6.66 -17.43 -18.61
N GLU A 474 -7.69 -17.07 -17.87
CA GLU A 474 -8.11 -15.66 -17.69
C GLU A 474 -7.03 -14.84 -17.01
N ALA A 475 -6.38 -15.38 -15.97
CA ALA A 475 -5.29 -14.69 -15.26
C ALA A 475 -4.03 -14.56 -16.12
N GLN A 476 -3.74 -15.54 -16.97
CA GLN A 476 -2.63 -15.47 -17.93
C GLN A 476 -2.88 -14.41 -18.99
N ILE A 477 -4.09 -14.36 -19.56
CA ILE A 477 -4.50 -13.33 -20.52
C ILE A 477 -4.48 -11.95 -19.85
N GLU A 478 -5.02 -11.81 -18.64
CA GLU A 478 -4.99 -10.56 -17.88
C GLU A 478 -3.55 -10.08 -17.64
N ALA A 479 -2.66 -10.99 -17.23
CA ALA A 479 -1.24 -10.67 -17.03
C ALA A 479 -0.57 -10.21 -18.33
N HIS A 480 -0.84 -10.88 -19.45
CA HIS A 480 -0.26 -10.56 -20.76
C HIS A 480 -0.82 -9.25 -21.34
N THR A 481 -2.13 -9.01 -21.23
CA THR A 481 -2.79 -7.84 -21.83
C THR A 481 -2.64 -6.58 -20.99
N LEU A 482 -2.70 -6.67 -19.65
CA LEU A 482 -2.71 -5.49 -18.78
C LEU A 482 -1.39 -5.28 -18.03
N MET A 483 -0.77 -6.36 -17.54
CA MET A 483 0.34 -6.27 -16.59
C MET A 483 1.73 -6.36 -17.22
N LEU A 484 1.83 -6.71 -18.50
CA LEU A 484 3.12 -6.86 -19.18
C LEU A 484 3.92 -5.55 -19.08
N ALA A 485 5.22 -5.66 -18.80
CA ALA A 485 6.07 -4.48 -18.59
C ALA A 485 6.10 -3.53 -19.79
N SER A 486 5.95 -4.05 -21.02
CA SER A 486 5.85 -3.25 -22.25
C SER A 486 4.65 -2.31 -22.29
N ASN A 487 3.56 -2.63 -21.59
CA ASN A 487 2.34 -1.81 -21.57
C ASN A 487 2.42 -0.66 -20.55
N ASN A 488 3.37 -0.77 -19.62
CA ASN A 488 3.47 0.09 -18.44
C ASN A 488 4.65 1.07 -18.57
N ILE A 489 4.66 1.86 -19.65
CA ILE A 489 5.73 2.83 -19.94
C ILE A 489 5.51 4.15 -19.20
N LEU A 490 4.26 4.62 -19.10
CA LEU A 490 3.93 5.90 -18.45
C LEU A 490 3.59 5.72 -16.97
N SER A 491 3.86 6.76 -16.19
CA SER A 491 3.45 6.83 -14.79
C SER A 491 1.94 7.15 -14.68
N PRO A 492 1.16 6.37 -13.90
CA PRO A 492 -0.25 6.66 -13.65
C PRO A 492 -0.50 8.01 -12.94
N ALA A 493 0.52 8.57 -12.29
CA ALA A 493 0.36 9.79 -11.50
C ALA A 493 0.34 11.07 -12.37
N ASN A 494 1.18 11.12 -13.40
CA ASN A 494 1.44 12.34 -14.18
C ASN A 494 1.55 12.12 -15.70
N GLY A 495 1.46 10.88 -16.17
CA GLY A 495 1.52 10.53 -17.59
C GLY A 495 2.90 10.69 -18.23
N ARG A 496 3.94 10.97 -17.45
CA ARG A 496 5.31 11.04 -17.95
C ARG A 496 5.90 9.64 -18.11
N PRO A 497 6.81 9.41 -19.07
CA PRO A 497 7.47 8.13 -19.22
C PRO A 497 8.30 7.78 -17.98
N LEU A 498 8.07 6.59 -17.42
CA LEU A 498 8.82 6.03 -16.31
C LEU A 498 9.97 5.13 -16.80
N ALA A 499 9.74 4.40 -17.89
CA ALA A 499 10.75 3.57 -18.55
C ALA A 499 11.70 4.44 -19.40
N ILE A 500 12.47 5.29 -18.73
CA ILE A 500 13.48 6.16 -19.35
C ILE A 500 14.89 5.56 -19.20
N PRO A 501 15.77 5.77 -20.18
CA PRO A 501 17.20 5.51 -20.00
C PRO A 501 17.73 6.21 -18.75
N SER A 502 18.46 5.47 -17.92
CA SER A 502 19.01 5.97 -16.66
C SER A 502 20.52 5.80 -16.60
N GLN A 503 21.19 6.67 -15.83
CA GLN A 503 22.62 6.57 -15.51
C GLN A 503 23.48 6.39 -16.78
N ASP A 504 24.13 5.24 -16.94
CA ASP A 504 25.09 4.96 -18.00
C ASP A 504 24.48 5.03 -19.40
N MET A 505 23.20 4.66 -19.55
CA MET A 505 22.49 4.79 -20.83
C MET A 505 22.34 6.26 -21.26
N VAL A 506 22.12 7.15 -20.28
CA VAL A 506 22.08 8.61 -20.50
C VAL A 506 23.47 9.11 -20.84
N LEU A 507 24.49 8.62 -20.13
CA LEU A 507 25.89 9.01 -20.36
C LEU A 507 26.36 8.66 -21.78
N GLY A 508 26.05 7.45 -22.25
CA GLY A 508 26.37 7.02 -23.62
C GLY A 508 25.62 7.83 -24.68
N SER A 509 24.34 8.14 -24.45
CA SER A 509 23.53 8.97 -25.36
C SER A 509 24.01 10.42 -25.40
N TYR A 510 24.40 10.98 -24.24
CA TYR A 510 25.00 12.30 -24.14
C TYR A 510 26.33 12.35 -24.89
N TYR A 511 27.20 11.35 -24.67
CA TYR A 511 28.48 11.24 -25.36
C TYR A 511 28.30 11.18 -26.88
N LEU A 512 27.39 10.33 -27.37
CA LEU A 512 27.07 10.23 -28.79
C LEU A 512 26.62 11.55 -29.42
N THR A 513 25.86 12.35 -28.69
CA THR A 513 25.22 13.57 -29.23
C THR A 513 26.05 14.83 -29.01
N LEU A 514 27.17 14.70 -28.28
CA LEU A 514 28.15 15.73 -28.02
C LEU A 514 28.87 16.19 -29.29
N GLU A 515 29.20 17.47 -29.30
CA GLU A 515 29.97 18.12 -30.36
C GLU A 515 31.17 18.84 -29.77
N GLN A 516 32.31 18.71 -30.43
CA GLN A 516 33.58 19.32 -30.03
C GLN A 516 34.21 20.09 -31.19
N LYS A 517 34.89 21.18 -30.86
CA LYS A 517 35.61 22.03 -31.81
C LYS A 517 37.04 21.52 -32.03
N GLY A 518 37.53 21.62 -33.26
CA GLY A 518 38.89 21.24 -33.63
C GLY A 518 39.11 19.73 -33.69
N GLU A 519 38.08 18.96 -34.02
CA GLU A 519 38.12 17.51 -34.19
C GLU A 519 38.54 17.11 -35.61
N LYS A 520 39.07 15.89 -35.80
CA LYS A 520 39.50 15.40 -37.12
C LYS A 520 38.29 15.33 -38.07
N GLY A 521 38.36 16.06 -39.18
CA GLY A 521 37.29 16.06 -40.21
C GLY A 521 36.20 17.12 -40.00
N GLU A 522 36.42 18.10 -39.12
CA GLU A 522 35.52 19.24 -38.95
C GLU A 522 35.30 20.02 -40.26
N GLY A 523 34.05 20.36 -40.55
CA GLY A 523 33.64 21.11 -41.73
C GLY A 523 33.55 20.29 -43.03
N ARG A 524 33.86 18.99 -43.02
CA ARG A 524 33.69 18.12 -44.19
C ARG A 524 32.23 18.03 -44.61
N ILE A 525 32.01 17.92 -45.92
CA ILE A 525 30.69 17.87 -46.55
C ILE A 525 30.49 16.45 -47.10
N PHE A 526 29.33 15.84 -46.79
CA PHE A 526 28.95 14.52 -47.26
C PHE A 526 27.62 14.56 -48.03
N ALA A 527 27.48 13.69 -49.01
CA ALA A 527 26.28 13.59 -49.84
C ALA A 527 25.15 12.81 -49.16
N SER A 528 25.47 11.90 -48.21
CA SER A 528 24.48 11.10 -47.48
C SER A 528 24.94 10.76 -46.06
N PHE A 529 23.99 10.30 -45.22
CA PHE A 529 24.30 9.78 -43.89
C PHE A 529 25.21 8.54 -43.94
N GLU A 530 25.01 7.65 -44.92
CA GLU A 530 25.83 6.45 -45.08
C GLU A 530 27.29 6.79 -45.37
N GLU A 531 27.54 7.76 -46.25
CA GLU A 531 28.89 8.23 -46.55
C GLU A 531 29.60 8.83 -45.33
N ALA A 532 28.87 9.61 -44.52
CA ALA A 532 29.40 10.15 -43.27
C ALA A 532 29.75 9.05 -42.26
N LEU A 533 28.93 7.99 -42.17
CA LEU A 533 29.20 6.85 -41.30
C LEU A 533 30.37 5.99 -41.80
N LEU A 534 30.50 5.77 -43.11
CA LEU A 534 31.66 5.10 -43.71
C LEU A 534 32.96 5.88 -43.44
N ALA A 535 32.92 7.21 -43.53
CA ALA A 535 34.06 8.06 -43.19
C ALA A 535 34.43 7.97 -41.69
N TYR A 536 33.43 7.82 -40.81
CA TYR A 536 33.67 7.54 -39.39
C TYR A 536 34.29 6.16 -39.17
N GLU A 537 33.81 5.12 -39.84
CA GLU A 537 34.37 3.76 -39.77
C GLU A 537 35.81 3.69 -40.30
N ALA A 538 36.10 4.45 -41.36
CA ALA A 538 37.44 4.64 -41.91
C ALA A 538 38.35 5.49 -41.02
N LYS A 539 37.85 6.01 -39.88
CA LYS A 539 38.56 6.91 -38.94
C LYS A 539 39.03 8.21 -39.57
N GLU A 540 38.36 8.64 -40.64
CA GLU A 540 38.61 9.90 -41.32
C GLU A 540 37.91 11.08 -40.65
N VAL A 541 36.82 10.80 -39.94
CA VAL A 541 36.05 11.77 -39.13
C VAL A 541 35.88 11.22 -37.71
N SER A 542 35.94 12.08 -36.69
CA SER A 542 35.66 11.73 -35.29
C SER A 542 34.17 11.78 -34.96
N LEU A 543 33.74 11.07 -33.92
CA LEU A 543 32.34 10.96 -33.51
C LEU A 543 31.69 12.33 -33.22
N HIS A 544 32.47 13.25 -32.65
CA HIS A 544 32.03 14.59 -32.22
C HIS A 544 32.32 15.69 -33.25
N SER A 545 32.87 15.35 -34.42
CA SER A 545 33.21 16.33 -35.44
C SER A 545 31.96 16.95 -36.04
N ARG A 546 31.94 18.28 -36.15
CA ARG A 546 30.90 19.00 -36.87
C ARG A 546 31.07 18.77 -38.37
N ILE A 547 30.08 18.16 -39.00
CA ILE A 547 30.04 17.86 -40.44
C ILE A 547 28.81 18.50 -41.08
N LYS A 548 28.86 18.71 -42.39
CA LYS A 548 27.70 19.12 -43.19
C LYS A 548 27.24 17.93 -44.02
N VAL A 549 25.97 17.55 -43.90
CA VAL A 549 25.43 16.43 -44.68
C VAL A 549 24.20 16.91 -45.42
N ARG A 550 24.08 16.53 -46.69
CA ARG A 550 22.86 16.77 -47.46
C ARG A 550 21.73 15.89 -46.92
N TYR A 551 20.62 16.50 -46.53
CA TYR A 551 19.47 15.80 -45.96
C TYR A 551 18.16 16.28 -46.59
N SER A 552 17.26 15.33 -46.78
CA SER A 552 15.90 15.56 -47.26
C SER A 552 14.93 14.83 -46.34
N GLY A 553 14.01 15.56 -45.71
CA GLY A 553 13.03 14.99 -44.79
C GLY A 553 12.62 15.96 -43.68
N LEU A 554 11.93 15.42 -42.68
CA LEU A 554 11.55 16.18 -41.48
C LEU A 554 12.80 16.42 -40.62
N PHE A 555 12.98 17.65 -40.17
CA PHE A 555 14.12 18.10 -39.39
C PHE A 555 13.65 18.88 -38.16
N MET A 556 14.31 18.62 -37.02
CA MET A 556 14.05 19.29 -35.76
C MET A 556 15.38 19.77 -35.17
N ASN A 557 15.49 21.08 -34.94
CA ASN A 557 16.71 21.71 -34.44
C ASN A 557 16.53 22.18 -33.00
N LEU A 558 16.95 21.34 -32.05
CA LEU A 558 16.85 21.66 -30.62
C LEU A 558 17.74 22.83 -30.22
N LYS A 559 18.85 23.08 -30.93
CA LYS A 559 19.76 24.17 -30.59
C LYS A 559 19.19 25.56 -30.87
N ALA A 560 18.30 25.65 -31.86
CA ALA A 560 17.68 26.90 -32.26
C ALA A 560 16.43 27.23 -31.43
N PHE A 561 15.93 26.27 -30.65
CA PHE A 561 14.76 26.44 -29.80
C PHE A 561 15.14 27.04 -28.44
N TYR A 562 14.18 27.74 -27.80
CA TYR A 562 14.41 28.38 -26.50
C TYR A 562 14.77 27.38 -25.39
N ASP A 563 14.18 26.17 -25.43
CA ASP A 563 14.51 25.07 -24.53
C ASP A 563 15.12 23.89 -25.32
N ASP A 564 16.43 23.71 -25.17
CA ASP A 564 17.19 22.68 -25.91
C ASP A 564 16.88 21.23 -25.49
N GLN A 565 16.02 21.03 -24.48
CA GLN A 565 15.57 19.71 -24.02
C GLN A 565 14.08 19.43 -24.31
N ALA A 566 13.30 20.42 -24.77
CA ALA A 566 11.86 20.27 -25.01
C ALA A 566 11.57 19.75 -26.43
N VAL A 567 11.73 18.44 -26.63
CA VAL A 567 11.53 17.77 -27.94
C VAL A 567 10.09 17.89 -28.44
N VAL A 568 9.12 17.74 -27.53
CA VAL A 568 7.68 17.72 -27.86
C VAL A 568 7.23 19.04 -28.49
N ASN A 569 7.71 20.16 -27.97
CA ASN A 569 7.26 21.50 -28.34
C ASN A 569 8.12 22.13 -29.45
N CYS A 570 9.19 21.43 -29.87
CA CYS A 570 10.10 21.94 -30.88
C CYS A 570 9.41 21.87 -32.26
N PRO A 571 9.38 22.98 -33.04
CA PRO A 571 8.76 22.96 -34.36
C PRO A 571 9.53 22.06 -35.32
N THR A 572 8.79 21.37 -36.18
CA THR A 572 9.35 20.53 -37.24
C THR A 572 9.37 21.29 -38.56
N SER A 573 10.51 21.31 -39.24
CA SER A 573 10.64 21.86 -40.58
C SER A 573 10.82 20.74 -41.61
N VAL A 574 10.20 20.88 -42.77
CA VAL A 574 10.49 20.02 -43.93
C VAL A 574 11.67 20.65 -44.66
N VAL A 575 12.72 19.88 -44.86
CA VAL A 575 13.94 20.31 -45.53
C VAL A 575 14.13 19.46 -46.78
N GLU A 576 14.36 20.10 -47.93
CA GLU A 576 14.62 19.42 -49.21
C GLU A 576 16.02 19.75 -49.72
N ASN A 577 16.88 18.73 -49.82
CA ASN A 577 18.24 18.81 -50.35
C ASN A 577 19.13 19.90 -49.72
N ASP A 578 18.88 20.26 -48.47
CA ASP A 578 19.67 21.27 -47.76
C ASP A 578 20.85 20.63 -47.03
N LEU A 579 21.88 21.43 -46.76
CA LEU A 579 23.06 21.04 -46.02
C LEU A 579 22.84 21.31 -44.52
N ILE A 580 22.54 20.25 -43.76
CA ILE A 580 22.39 20.35 -42.31
C ILE A 580 23.74 20.20 -41.60
N GLU A 581 23.97 21.01 -40.56
CA GLU A 581 25.14 20.87 -39.69
C GLU A 581 24.85 19.84 -38.58
N THR A 582 25.55 18.72 -38.58
CA THR A 582 25.33 17.62 -37.61
C THR A 582 26.66 16.96 -37.21
N THR A 583 26.61 15.87 -36.44
CA THR A 583 27.76 15.04 -36.10
C THR A 583 27.51 13.58 -36.47
N PRO A 584 28.53 12.77 -36.78
CA PRO A 584 28.36 11.32 -37.00
C PRO A 584 27.65 10.63 -35.83
N GLY A 585 27.94 11.05 -34.59
CA GLY A 585 27.28 10.50 -33.41
C GLY A 585 25.78 10.80 -33.33
N ARG A 586 25.33 11.98 -33.76
CA ARG A 586 23.88 12.29 -33.86
C ARG A 586 23.21 11.48 -34.98
N ILE A 587 23.89 11.20 -36.08
CA ILE A 587 23.37 10.32 -37.14
C ILE A 587 23.14 8.91 -36.60
N LEU A 588 24.14 8.36 -35.88
CA LEU A 588 24.02 7.05 -35.23
C LEU A 588 22.88 7.01 -34.21
N PHE A 589 22.74 8.05 -33.38
CA PHE A 589 21.64 8.13 -32.42
C PHE A 589 20.27 8.14 -33.11
N ASN A 590 20.10 8.93 -34.17
CA ASN A 590 18.84 9.03 -34.91
C ASN A 590 18.50 7.73 -35.67
N SER A 591 19.47 6.86 -35.97
CA SER A 591 19.19 5.55 -36.61
C SER A 591 18.33 4.61 -35.75
N VAL A 592 18.27 4.85 -34.43
CA VAL A 592 17.45 4.09 -33.48
C VAL A 592 15.98 4.55 -33.48
N LEU A 593 15.71 5.75 -33.95
CA LEU A 593 14.37 6.31 -33.97
C LEU A 593 13.46 5.58 -34.98
N PRO A 594 12.17 5.39 -34.68
CA PRO A 594 11.21 4.87 -35.63
C PRO A 594 11.17 5.65 -36.96
N LYS A 595 10.95 4.93 -38.07
CA LYS A 595 10.77 5.53 -39.40
C LYS A 595 9.59 6.50 -39.40
N GLY A 596 9.77 7.68 -40.01
CA GLY A 596 8.73 8.72 -40.13
C GLY A 596 8.83 9.84 -39.09
N LEU A 597 9.76 9.74 -38.14
CA LEU A 597 10.08 10.82 -37.20
C LEU A 597 11.09 11.81 -37.79
N PRO A 598 11.09 13.08 -37.34
CA PRO A 598 12.10 14.06 -37.74
C PRO A 598 13.50 13.63 -37.31
N PHE A 599 14.50 14.06 -38.08
CA PHE A 599 15.89 14.02 -37.64
C PHE A 599 16.08 15.06 -36.53
N ILE A 600 16.41 14.60 -35.33
CA ILE A 600 16.53 15.46 -34.15
C ILE A 600 18.00 15.81 -33.93
N ASN A 601 18.30 17.10 -34.06
CA ASN A 601 19.63 17.64 -33.97
C ASN A 601 19.81 18.47 -32.70
N GLY A 602 20.50 17.89 -31.70
CA GLY A 602 20.74 18.53 -30.41
C GLY A 602 21.58 17.66 -29.48
N LEU A 603 21.90 18.22 -28.32
CA LEU A 603 22.56 17.51 -27.22
C LEU A 603 21.47 16.92 -26.31
N PHE A 604 21.47 15.60 -26.14
CA PHE A 604 20.49 14.94 -25.29
C PHE A 604 21.01 14.79 -23.86
N LYS A 605 20.34 15.47 -22.92
CA LYS A 605 20.47 15.22 -21.48
C LYS A 605 19.34 14.29 -21.03
N LYS A 606 19.34 13.89 -19.75
CA LYS A 606 18.25 13.07 -19.18
C LYS A 606 16.85 13.60 -19.48
N LYS A 607 16.63 14.92 -19.32
CA LYS A 607 15.34 15.57 -19.60
C LYS A 607 14.96 15.50 -21.09
N GLY A 608 15.92 15.73 -21.98
CA GLY A 608 15.70 15.60 -23.42
C GLY A 608 15.34 14.17 -23.85
N LEU A 609 15.96 13.16 -23.23
CA LEU A 609 15.61 11.76 -23.48
C LEU A 609 14.20 11.41 -22.96
N GLU A 610 13.80 11.92 -21.78
CA GLU A 610 12.44 11.77 -21.28
C GLU A 610 11.41 12.40 -22.23
N SER A 611 11.67 13.62 -22.69
CA SER A 611 10.83 14.31 -23.67
C SER A 611 10.77 13.56 -25.01
N LEU A 612 11.89 13.00 -25.47
CA LEU A 612 11.97 12.18 -26.68
C LEU A 612 11.10 10.91 -26.57
N VAL A 613 11.21 10.17 -25.46
CA VAL A 613 10.40 8.96 -25.24
C VAL A 613 8.91 9.31 -25.25
N TYR A 614 8.53 10.43 -24.62
CA TYR A 614 7.13 10.89 -24.62
C TYR A 614 6.66 11.28 -26.03
N TYR A 615 7.49 12.01 -26.79
CA TYR A 615 7.19 12.39 -28.17
C TYR A 615 6.98 11.17 -29.09
N VAL A 616 7.85 10.16 -28.98
CA VAL A 616 7.72 8.92 -29.75
C VAL A 616 6.48 8.14 -29.35
N TYR A 617 6.16 8.10 -28.05
CA TYR A 617 4.94 7.46 -27.57
C TYR A 617 3.68 8.10 -28.16
N LEU A 618 3.59 9.44 -28.16
CA LEU A 618 2.44 10.18 -28.70
C LEU A 618 2.29 10.01 -30.23
N LYS A 619 3.39 10.05 -31.00
CA LYS A 619 3.34 10.01 -32.47
C LYS A 619 3.35 8.59 -33.06
N SER A 620 4.06 7.65 -32.43
CA SER A 620 4.30 6.31 -32.97
C SER A 620 3.63 5.18 -32.19
N GLY A 621 3.07 5.47 -31.01
CA GLY A 621 2.39 4.48 -30.16
C GLY A 621 3.33 3.59 -29.35
N LEU A 622 2.74 2.61 -28.67
CA LEU A 622 3.42 1.77 -27.66
C LEU A 622 4.52 0.87 -28.26
N GLU A 623 4.19 0.05 -29.25
CA GLU A 623 5.09 -1.00 -29.78
C GLU A 623 6.42 -0.44 -30.30
N LYS A 624 6.34 0.61 -31.15
CA LYS A 624 7.52 1.28 -31.70
C LYS A 624 8.35 1.96 -30.62
N THR A 625 7.70 2.46 -29.56
CA THR A 625 8.40 3.06 -28.41
C THR A 625 9.18 2.00 -27.64
N THR A 626 8.59 0.82 -27.41
CA THR A 626 9.27 -0.29 -26.75
C THR A 626 10.49 -0.77 -27.54
N GLU A 627 10.35 -0.93 -28.87
CA GLU A 627 11.46 -1.32 -29.74
C GLU A 627 12.59 -0.27 -29.74
N MET A 628 12.22 1.02 -29.78
CA MET A 628 13.18 2.12 -29.67
C MET A 628 13.93 2.07 -28.33
N LEU A 629 13.24 1.86 -27.21
CA LEU A 629 13.84 1.80 -25.88
C LEU A 629 14.87 0.67 -25.76
N ASP A 630 14.58 -0.52 -26.29
CA ASP A 630 15.51 -1.66 -26.28
C ASP A 630 16.77 -1.35 -27.11
N LYS A 631 16.61 -0.76 -28.31
CA LYS A 631 17.72 -0.33 -29.16
C LYS A 631 18.54 0.81 -28.52
N MET A 632 17.87 1.78 -27.91
CA MET A 632 18.50 2.93 -27.26
C MET A 632 19.30 2.50 -26.03
N LYS A 633 18.80 1.54 -25.24
CA LYS A 633 19.54 0.89 -24.17
C LYS A 633 20.83 0.25 -24.69
N ALA A 634 20.74 -0.58 -25.74
CA ALA A 634 21.90 -1.28 -26.30
C ALA A 634 22.95 -0.29 -26.84
N LEU A 635 22.50 0.75 -27.55
CA LEU A 635 23.36 1.81 -28.05
C LEU A 635 24.03 2.59 -26.90
N GLY A 636 23.24 2.99 -25.90
CA GLY A 636 23.70 3.73 -24.73
C GLY A 636 24.79 2.97 -23.98
N PHE A 637 24.60 1.68 -23.70
CA PHE A 637 25.62 0.86 -23.04
C PHE A 637 26.89 0.73 -23.89
N ARG A 638 26.76 0.42 -25.19
CA ARG A 638 27.91 0.27 -26.09
C ARG A 638 28.78 1.52 -26.13
N TYR A 639 28.17 2.69 -26.29
CA TYR A 639 28.91 3.95 -26.39
C TYR A 639 29.37 4.49 -25.03
N ALA A 640 28.68 4.18 -23.93
CA ALA A 640 29.20 4.45 -22.59
C ALA A 640 30.48 3.64 -22.31
N THR A 641 30.52 2.36 -22.69
CA THR A 641 31.74 1.53 -22.59
C THR A 641 32.85 2.06 -23.49
N ASN A 642 32.55 2.42 -24.74
CA ASN A 642 33.54 2.98 -25.66
C ASN A 642 34.11 4.32 -25.21
N ALA A 643 33.29 5.16 -24.55
CA ALA A 643 33.75 6.44 -24.01
C ALA A 643 34.79 6.25 -22.90
N GLY A 644 34.79 5.10 -22.21
CA GLY A 644 35.81 4.77 -21.22
C GLY A 644 35.86 5.75 -20.04
N PHE A 645 34.74 6.39 -19.69
CA PHE A 645 34.69 7.33 -18.57
C PHE A 645 35.10 6.63 -17.27
N SER A 646 36.10 7.19 -16.61
CA SER A 646 36.58 6.78 -15.29
C SER A 646 36.66 8.02 -14.41
N LEU A 647 36.69 7.85 -13.09
CA LEU A 647 36.83 8.95 -12.14
C LEU A 647 38.15 8.80 -11.36
N GLY A 648 39.06 9.74 -11.59
CA GLY A 648 40.28 9.91 -10.81
C GLY A 648 40.15 11.03 -9.77
N ILE A 649 41.10 11.11 -8.84
CA ILE A 649 41.12 12.19 -7.84
C ILE A 649 41.38 13.58 -8.47
N GLU A 650 42.03 13.62 -9.62
CA GLU A 650 42.34 14.85 -10.35
C GLU A 650 41.10 15.50 -10.98
N ASP A 651 40.07 14.71 -11.29
CA ASP A 651 38.84 15.19 -11.93
C ASP A 651 38.02 16.11 -11.00
N PHE A 652 38.25 16.00 -9.68
CA PHE A 652 37.63 16.82 -8.64
C PHE A 652 38.28 18.20 -8.51
N MET A 653 38.32 18.97 -9.59
CA MET A 653 39.07 20.24 -9.64
C MET A 653 38.60 21.27 -8.60
N ILE A 654 39.52 21.70 -7.75
CA ILE A 654 39.31 22.77 -6.76
C ILE A 654 39.62 24.10 -7.46
N PRO A 655 38.73 25.11 -7.40
CA PRO A 655 39.00 26.39 -8.04
C PRO A 655 40.11 27.15 -7.30
N GLU A 656 41.07 27.68 -8.03
CA GLU A 656 42.20 28.46 -7.47
C GLU A 656 41.73 29.69 -6.69
N THR A 657 40.62 30.30 -7.12
CA THR A 657 39.99 31.46 -6.46
C THR A 657 39.36 31.13 -5.10
N LYS A 658 39.27 29.85 -4.71
CA LYS A 658 38.63 29.42 -3.45
C LYS A 658 39.25 30.10 -2.22
N GLU A 659 40.57 30.07 -2.09
CA GLU A 659 41.24 30.62 -0.91
C GLU A 659 41.02 32.13 -0.77
N GLU A 660 41.02 32.84 -1.89
CA GLU A 660 40.79 34.29 -1.92
C GLU A 660 39.37 34.63 -1.47
N ILE A 661 38.37 33.87 -1.93
CA ILE A 661 36.97 34.05 -1.56
C ILE A 661 36.77 33.78 -0.05
N ILE A 662 37.39 32.72 0.48
CA ILE A 662 37.30 32.37 1.91
C ILE A 662 37.95 33.45 2.78
N LYS A 663 39.18 33.89 2.43
CA LYS A 663 39.88 34.96 3.17
C LYS A 663 39.11 36.27 3.18
N ARG A 664 38.42 36.62 2.09
CA ARG A 664 37.53 37.80 2.03
C ARG A 664 36.34 37.64 2.98
N ALA A 665 35.70 36.48 2.98
CA ALA A 665 34.56 36.19 3.86
C ALA A 665 34.95 36.24 5.34
N GLU A 666 36.11 35.70 5.71
CA GLU A 666 36.61 35.74 7.09
C GLU A 666 36.84 37.17 7.58
N LYS A 667 37.32 38.07 6.71
CA LYS A 667 37.45 39.51 7.03
C LYS A 667 36.10 40.16 7.24
N GLU A 668 35.12 39.90 6.36
CA GLU A 668 33.75 40.43 6.50
C GLU A 668 33.10 39.95 7.81
N VAL A 669 33.30 38.68 8.19
CA VAL A 669 32.80 38.14 9.46
C VAL A 669 33.48 38.80 10.67
N GLN A 670 34.79 39.07 10.60
CA GLN A 670 35.51 39.80 11.66
C GLN A 670 35.02 41.25 11.80
N GLU A 671 34.67 41.92 10.71
CA GLU A 671 34.07 43.26 10.75
C GLU A 671 32.70 43.23 11.44
N ILE A 672 31.87 42.23 11.15
CA ILE A 672 30.57 42.02 11.82
C ILE A 672 30.76 41.72 13.31
N GLU A 673 31.77 40.92 13.68
CA GLU A 673 32.08 40.69 15.08
C GLU A 673 32.51 41.96 15.81
N LYS A 674 33.26 42.85 15.15
CA LYS A 674 33.61 44.17 15.73
C LYS A 674 32.36 45.01 15.97
N LEU A 675 31.48 45.14 14.99
CA LEU A 675 30.20 45.85 15.15
C LEU A 675 29.35 45.28 16.31
N TYR A 676 29.37 43.96 16.50
CA TYR A 676 28.69 43.32 17.63
C TYR A 676 29.36 43.68 18.97
N ARG A 677 30.70 43.67 19.04
CA ARG A 677 31.46 44.07 20.25
C ARG A 677 31.27 45.55 20.59
N ASP A 678 31.14 46.40 19.58
CA ASP A 678 30.89 47.84 19.70
C ASP A 678 29.42 48.15 20.04
N GLY A 679 28.55 47.13 20.11
CA GLY A 679 27.14 47.26 20.48
C GLY A 679 26.23 47.85 19.39
N THR A 680 26.72 47.96 18.16
CA THR A 680 25.95 48.54 17.03
C THR A 680 24.94 47.58 16.43
N ILE A 681 25.12 46.27 16.60
CA ILE A 681 24.20 45.23 16.10
C ILE A 681 23.81 44.26 17.21
N SER A 682 22.62 43.67 17.09
CA SER A 682 22.15 42.63 18.00
C SER A 682 22.77 41.26 17.70
N SER A 683 22.71 40.33 18.68
CA SER A 683 23.21 38.96 18.51
C SER A 683 22.47 38.19 17.39
N GLY A 684 21.17 38.43 17.24
CA GLY A 684 20.36 37.82 16.18
C GLY A 684 20.74 38.34 14.78
N GLU A 685 20.93 39.66 14.64
CA GLU A 685 21.39 40.26 13.38
C GLU A 685 22.80 39.81 13.02
N ARG A 686 23.71 39.70 13.99
CA ARG A 686 25.04 39.12 13.80
C ARG A 686 24.94 37.72 13.20
N PHE A 687 24.14 36.85 13.81
CA PHE A 687 23.96 35.48 13.36
C PHE A 687 23.41 35.42 11.92
N ASN A 688 22.35 36.18 11.62
CA ASN A 688 21.74 36.18 10.29
C ASN A 688 22.71 36.68 9.21
N ARG A 689 23.47 37.75 9.47
CA ARG A 689 24.45 38.27 8.51
C ARG A 689 25.60 37.31 8.27
N VAL A 690 26.11 36.64 9.31
CA VAL A 690 27.16 35.62 9.17
C VAL A 690 26.67 34.43 8.34
N VAL A 691 25.45 33.96 8.58
CA VAL A 691 24.82 32.88 7.79
C VAL A 691 24.67 33.29 6.32
N GLU A 692 24.25 34.52 6.04
CA GLU A 692 24.08 35.04 4.69
C GLU A 692 25.42 35.10 3.93
N ILE A 693 26.48 35.62 4.57
CA ILE A 693 27.83 35.68 3.99
C ILE A 693 28.31 34.28 3.60
N TRP A 694 28.23 33.32 4.53
CA TRP A 694 28.71 31.96 4.27
C TRP A 694 27.88 31.22 3.21
N THR A 695 26.59 31.54 3.10
CA THR A 695 25.72 31.00 2.04
C THR A 695 26.15 31.57 0.68
N SER A 696 26.32 32.89 0.58
CA SER A 696 26.81 33.57 -0.64
C SER A 696 28.18 33.06 -1.09
N VAL A 697 29.11 32.88 -0.14
CA VAL A 697 30.46 32.34 -0.38
C VAL A 697 30.40 30.92 -0.92
N THR A 698 29.58 30.07 -0.30
CA THR A 698 29.40 28.69 -0.74
C THR A 698 28.94 28.63 -2.20
N ASP A 699 28.01 29.50 -2.62
CA ASP A 699 27.52 29.54 -3.99
C ASP A 699 28.55 30.11 -4.97
N LYS A 700 29.30 31.16 -4.58
CA LYS A 700 30.40 31.71 -5.40
C LYS A 700 31.48 30.67 -5.71
N VAL A 701 31.96 29.94 -4.69
CA VAL A 701 32.97 28.88 -4.87
C VAL A 701 32.41 27.75 -5.74
N THR A 702 31.13 27.40 -5.57
CA THR A 702 30.47 26.37 -6.40
C THR A 702 30.42 26.76 -7.87
N ASN A 703 30.06 28.01 -8.17
CA ASN A 703 29.99 28.50 -9.55
C ASN A 703 31.38 28.56 -10.19
N ALA A 704 32.38 29.07 -9.46
CA ALA A 704 33.77 29.09 -9.93
C ALA A 704 34.28 27.68 -10.27
N MET A 705 34.02 26.69 -9.40
CA MET A 705 34.37 25.28 -9.63
C MET A 705 33.74 24.74 -10.93
N MET A 706 32.43 24.97 -11.13
CA MET A 706 31.71 24.49 -12.31
C MET A 706 32.23 25.14 -13.60
N GLU A 707 32.56 26.43 -13.56
CA GLU A 707 33.14 27.13 -14.70
C GLU A 707 34.53 26.60 -15.06
N THR A 708 35.38 26.32 -14.07
CA THR A 708 36.70 25.70 -14.30
C THR A 708 36.54 24.33 -14.95
N MET A 709 35.66 23.48 -14.43
CA MET A 709 35.38 22.16 -15.01
C MET A 709 34.85 22.25 -16.45
N LYS A 710 34.00 23.25 -16.73
CA LYS A 710 33.46 23.50 -18.08
C LYS A 710 34.55 23.96 -19.04
N LYS A 711 35.44 24.87 -18.62
CA LYS A 711 36.54 25.37 -19.45
C LYS A 711 37.46 24.23 -19.89
N VAL A 712 37.90 23.39 -18.96
CA VAL A 712 38.74 22.22 -19.28
C VAL A 712 38.05 21.28 -20.27
N SER A 713 36.76 21.02 -20.07
CA SER A 713 35.98 20.09 -20.89
C SER A 713 35.82 20.53 -22.35
N PHE A 714 35.66 21.84 -22.61
CA PHE A 714 35.34 22.35 -23.96
C PHE A 714 36.48 23.12 -24.64
N VAL A 715 37.42 23.67 -23.89
CA VAL A 715 38.53 24.48 -24.41
C VAL A 715 39.83 23.67 -24.48
N GLU A 716 40.14 22.89 -23.44
CA GLU A 716 41.39 22.10 -23.35
C GLU A 716 41.26 20.70 -23.98
N LYS A 717 40.13 20.41 -24.64
CA LYS A 717 39.81 19.14 -25.32
C LYS A 717 39.87 17.88 -24.43
N ARG A 718 39.93 18.04 -23.10
CA ARG A 718 39.88 16.93 -22.14
C ARG A 718 38.53 16.95 -21.43
N LEU A 719 37.62 16.05 -21.83
CA LEU A 719 36.32 15.90 -21.17
C LEU A 719 36.52 15.51 -19.70
N ASN A 720 36.09 16.37 -18.77
CA ASN A 720 36.09 16.01 -17.36
C ASN A 720 34.91 15.05 -17.09
N PRO A 721 35.16 13.81 -16.65
CA PRO A 721 34.10 12.82 -16.43
C PRO A 721 33.08 13.24 -15.37
N LEU A 722 33.51 13.90 -14.29
CA LEU A 722 32.63 14.40 -13.23
C LEU A 722 31.69 15.49 -13.76
N TYR A 723 32.20 16.38 -14.62
CA TYR A 723 31.38 17.40 -15.27
C TYR A 723 30.37 16.78 -16.22
N VAL A 724 30.79 15.80 -17.04
CA VAL A 724 29.90 15.11 -17.98
C VAL A 724 28.78 14.37 -17.25
N MET A 725 29.08 13.65 -16.17
CA MET A 725 28.05 13.00 -15.33
C MET A 725 27.07 14.03 -14.76
N ALA A 726 27.61 15.15 -14.27
CA ALA A 726 26.93 16.36 -13.83
C ALA A 726 25.91 16.93 -14.85
N ASP A 727 26.43 17.32 -16.01
CA ASP A 727 25.71 18.06 -17.04
C ASP A 727 24.71 17.18 -17.81
N SER A 728 25.05 15.91 -18.03
CA SER A 728 24.15 14.93 -18.65
C SER A 728 22.91 14.63 -17.80
N GLY A 729 23.00 14.85 -16.48
CA GLY A 729 21.98 14.44 -15.51
C GLY A 729 21.90 12.93 -15.31
N SER A 730 22.94 12.19 -15.71
CA SER A 730 23.03 10.74 -15.53
C SER A 730 23.16 10.37 -14.05
N ARG A 731 24.10 11.00 -13.34
CA ARG A 731 24.32 10.84 -11.90
C ARG A 731 25.08 12.03 -11.32
N GLY A 732 24.68 12.45 -10.12
CA GLY A 732 25.29 13.59 -9.43
C GLY A 732 24.44 14.85 -9.53
N ASN A 733 24.35 15.60 -8.43
CA ASN A 733 23.75 16.93 -8.41
C ASN A 733 24.86 17.97 -8.15
N LYS A 734 24.66 19.23 -8.58
CA LYS A 734 25.55 20.37 -8.32
C LYS A 734 25.91 20.48 -6.82
N GLN A 735 24.97 20.20 -5.92
CA GLN A 735 25.22 20.17 -4.48
C GLN A 735 26.15 19.04 -4.02
N GLN A 736 26.12 17.88 -4.67
CA GLN A 736 27.03 16.76 -4.35
C GLN A 736 28.44 17.05 -4.88
N ILE A 737 28.55 17.55 -6.11
CA ILE A 737 29.85 17.98 -6.68
C ILE A 737 30.47 19.07 -5.81
N ARG A 738 29.66 20.03 -5.35
CA ARG A 738 30.08 21.08 -4.40
C ARG A 738 30.74 20.50 -3.16
N GLN A 739 30.17 19.46 -2.55
CA GLN A 739 30.74 18.85 -1.34
C GLN A 739 32.06 18.10 -1.62
N LEU A 740 32.25 17.63 -2.85
CA LEU A 740 33.44 16.88 -3.26
C LEU A 740 34.64 17.81 -3.53
N ALA A 741 34.44 18.90 -4.27
CA ALA A 741 35.54 19.73 -4.80
C ALA A 741 35.49 21.23 -4.42
N ALA A 742 34.36 21.76 -3.94
CA ALA A 742 34.27 23.16 -3.50
C ALA A 742 34.44 23.28 -1.98
N MET A 743 33.33 23.26 -1.23
CA MET A 743 33.28 23.26 0.23
C MET A 743 31.92 22.70 0.68
N ARG A 744 31.82 22.18 1.92
CA ARG A 744 30.52 21.69 2.41
C ARG A 744 29.58 22.80 2.88
N GLY A 745 30.12 23.90 3.40
CA GLY A 745 29.33 25.04 3.86
C GLY A 745 28.72 24.85 5.25
N LEU A 746 27.57 25.49 5.48
CA LEU A 746 26.87 25.49 6.77
C LEU A 746 26.14 24.16 7.01
N MET A 747 26.08 23.75 8.27
CA MET A 747 25.42 22.50 8.71
C MET A 747 24.31 22.80 9.72
N SER A 748 23.29 21.97 9.75
CA SER A 748 22.18 22.09 10.70
C SER A 748 22.34 21.14 11.88
N LYS A 749 21.99 21.64 13.08
CA LYS A 749 21.80 20.82 14.28
C LYS A 749 20.55 19.96 14.14
N PRO A 750 20.37 18.92 14.98
CA PRO A 750 19.14 18.16 14.98
C PRO A 750 17.89 18.98 15.33
N SER A 751 18.04 20.11 16.04
CA SER A 751 16.97 21.08 16.31
C SER A 751 16.50 21.85 15.08
N GLY A 752 17.31 21.91 14.01
CA GLY A 752 17.07 22.74 12.82
C GLY A 752 17.85 24.05 12.80
N GLU A 753 18.46 24.45 13.93
CA GLU A 753 19.35 25.61 13.98
C GLU A 753 20.60 25.39 13.13
N ILE A 754 21.02 26.44 12.41
CA ILE A 754 22.26 26.42 11.63
C ILE A 754 23.45 26.63 12.58
N ILE A 755 24.52 25.87 12.36
CA ILE A 755 25.80 26.05 13.06
C ILE A 755 26.55 27.16 12.33
N GLU A 756 26.87 28.23 13.05
CA GLU A 756 27.52 29.43 12.50
C GLU A 756 28.91 29.18 11.93
N THR A 757 29.61 28.15 12.42
CA THR A 757 30.92 27.75 11.91
C THR A 757 30.76 26.86 10.69
N PRO A 758 31.12 27.33 9.48
CA PRO A 758 31.00 26.53 8.26
C PRO A 758 32.11 25.48 8.16
N ILE A 759 31.90 24.50 7.29
CA ILE A 759 32.94 23.58 6.86
C ILE A 759 33.51 24.12 5.53
N THR A 760 34.69 24.76 5.62
CA THR A 760 35.43 25.32 4.47
C THR A 760 36.13 24.25 3.64
N ALA A 761 36.45 23.11 4.25
CA ALA A 761 37.04 21.96 3.56
C ALA A 761 36.02 21.21 2.69
N ASN A 762 36.54 20.47 1.71
CA ASN A 762 35.78 19.53 0.89
C ASN A 762 36.24 18.08 1.13
N LEU A 763 35.58 17.10 0.50
CA LEU A 763 35.92 15.69 0.68
C LEU A 763 37.25 15.31 0.00
N ARG A 764 37.70 16.04 -1.02
CA ARG A 764 39.01 15.84 -1.67
C ARG A 764 40.17 16.23 -0.76
N GLU A 765 40.05 17.38 -0.09
CA GLU A 765 41.04 17.92 0.87
C GLU A 765 41.03 17.16 2.20
N GLY A 766 39.88 16.58 2.56
CA GLY A 766 39.65 15.93 3.84
C GLY A 766 39.12 16.90 4.90
N LEU A 767 38.38 16.36 5.87
CA LEU A 767 37.80 17.14 6.97
C LEU A 767 38.61 16.91 8.25
N ASN A 768 38.77 17.98 9.04
CA ASN A 768 39.28 17.82 10.41
C ASN A 768 38.24 17.19 11.34
N VAL A 769 38.66 16.73 12.52
CA VAL A 769 37.80 16.01 13.47
C VAL A 769 36.56 16.82 13.86
N LEU A 770 36.72 18.13 14.08
CA LEU A 770 35.61 19.00 14.49
C LEU A 770 34.59 19.19 13.36
N GLN A 771 35.04 19.45 12.14
CA GLN A 771 34.20 19.58 10.95
C GLN A 771 33.47 18.27 10.64
N TYR A 772 34.17 17.14 10.77
CA TYR A 772 33.55 15.84 10.60
C TYR A 772 32.45 15.61 11.64
N PHE A 773 32.74 15.87 12.92
CA PHE A 773 31.78 15.76 14.02
C PHE A 773 30.53 16.61 13.78
N ILE A 774 30.70 17.89 13.42
CA ILE A 774 29.59 18.80 13.08
C ILE A 774 28.69 18.19 12.00
N SER A 775 29.28 17.54 10.98
CA SER A 775 28.52 16.95 9.89
C SER A 775 27.74 15.68 10.26
N THR A 776 28.11 15.00 11.34
CA THR A 776 27.41 13.79 11.80
C THR A 776 25.99 14.08 12.27
N HIS A 777 25.72 15.29 12.77
CA HIS A 777 24.40 15.70 13.24
C HIS A 777 23.35 15.64 12.11
N GLY A 778 23.65 16.28 10.98
CA GLY A 778 22.79 16.28 9.81
C GLY A 778 22.63 14.90 9.20
N ALA A 779 23.72 14.14 9.07
CA ALA A 779 23.70 12.79 8.50
C ALA A 779 22.85 11.81 9.34
N ARG A 780 23.04 11.80 10.67
CA ARG A 780 22.26 10.93 11.57
C ARG A 780 20.78 11.29 11.57
N LYS A 781 20.45 12.59 11.59
CA LYS A 781 19.05 13.04 11.51
C LYS A 781 18.40 12.61 10.20
N GLY A 782 19.07 12.80 9.07
CA GLY A 782 18.55 12.36 7.76
C GLY A 782 18.27 10.86 7.70
N LEU A 783 19.16 10.03 8.22
CA LEU A 783 18.97 8.58 8.29
C LEU A 783 17.79 8.19 9.21
N ALA A 784 17.69 8.82 10.39
CA ALA A 784 16.61 8.57 11.32
C ALA A 784 15.24 9.01 10.77
N ASP A 785 15.18 10.19 10.15
CA ASP A 785 13.96 10.73 9.55
C ASP A 785 13.49 9.85 8.39
N THR A 786 14.40 9.36 7.55
CA THR A 786 14.08 8.45 6.43
C THR A 786 13.44 7.17 6.96
N ALA A 787 14.02 6.54 7.99
CA ALA A 787 13.48 5.32 8.59
C ALA A 787 12.11 5.52 9.26
N LEU A 788 11.86 6.69 9.87
CA LEU A 788 10.58 7.01 10.52
C LEU A 788 9.48 7.38 9.50
N LYS A 789 9.83 8.12 8.43
CA LYS A 789 8.90 8.58 7.41
C LYS A 789 8.26 7.42 6.63
N THR A 790 9.02 6.35 6.33
CA THR A 790 8.50 5.18 5.59
C THR A 790 7.21 4.60 6.20
N ALA A 791 7.11 4.57 7.53
CA ALA A 791 5.91 4.08 8.22
C ALA A 791 4.71 5.02 8.08
N ASN A 792 4.95 6.34 8.05
CA ASN A 792 3.91 7.35 7.95
C ASN A 792 3.32 7.41 6.54
N SER A 793 4.16 7.37 5.52
CA SER A 793 3.73 7.44 4.12
C SER A 793 2.89 6.21 3.74
N GLY A 794 3.30 5.01 4.17
CA GLY A 794 2.48 3.80 4.01
C GLY A 794 1.16 3.85 4.76
N TYR A 795 1.11 4.50 5.93
CA TYR A 795 -0.13 4.69 6.68
C TYR A 795 -1.08 5.70 6.01
N LEU A 796 -0.55 6.79 5.46
CA LEU A 796 -1.32 7.77 4.70
C LEU A 796 -1.92 7.14 3.44
N THR A 797 -1.11 6.47 2.63
CA THR A 797 -1.54 5.74 1.42
C THR A 797 -2.69 4.80 1.75
N ARG A 798 -2.55 4.03 2.82
CA ARG A 798 -3.57 3.09 3.28
C ARG A 798 -4.87 3.78 3.71
N LYS A 799 -4.81 4.95 4.36
CA LYS A 799 -6.02 5.74 4.67
C LYS A 799 -6.70 6.27 3.41
N LEU A 800 -5.91 6.73 2.44
CA LEU A 800 -6.44 7.23 1.18
C LEU A 800 -7.17 6.10 0.45
N VAL A 801 -6.55 4.92 0.33
CA VAL A 801 -7.18 3.72 -0.25
C VAL A 801 -8.45 3.34 0.52
N ASP A 802 -8.41 3.30 1.86
CA ASP A 802 -9.58 2.95 2.69
C ASP A 802 -10.78 3.93 2.44
N VAL A 803 -10.54 5.16 1.96
CA VAL A 803 -11.59 6.17 1.65
C VAL A 803 -12.03 6.12 0.18
N SER A 804 -11.10 5.90 -0.75
CA SER A 804 -11.37 6.00 -2.19
C SER A 804 -11.59 4.67 -2.90
N GLN A 805 -11.48 3.53 -2.22
CA GLN A 805 -11.57 2.19 -2.84
C GLN A 805 -12.86 1.95 -3.64
N GLU A 806 -13.99 2.56 -3.25
CA GLU A 806 -15.28 2.41 -3.93
C GLU A 806 -15.46 3.34 -5.14
N VAL A 807 -14.47 4.20 -5.45
CA VAL A 807 -14.54 5.14 -6.57
C VAL A 807 -14.02 4.47 -7.85
N ILE A 808 -14.97 4.06 -8.70
CA ILE A 808 -14.75 3.37 -9.98
C ILE A 808 -15.42 4.18 -11.10
N VAL A 809 -14.92 4.07 -12.34
CA VAL A 809 -15.60 4.65 -13.51
C VAL A 809 -16.77 3.75 -13.91
N ASP A 810 -18.01 4.20 -13.70
CA ASP A 810 -19.22 3.36 -13.84
C ASP A 810 -20.02 3.65 -15.12
N GLN A 811 -19.91 4.85 -15.67
CA GLN A 811 -20.70 5.28 -16.85
C GLN A 811 -19.90 6.25 -17.74
N HIS A 812 -20.28 6.35 -19.01
CA HIS A 812 -19.64 7.24 -19.97
C HIS A 812 -19.81 8.73 -19.59
N ASP A 813 -21.05 9.20 -19.46
CA ASP A 813 -21.38 10.59 -19.15
C ASP A 813 -22.43 10.68 -18.02
N CYS A 814 -22.24 11.62 -17.09
CA CYS A 814 -23.24 11.98 -16.08
C CYS A 814 -24.18 13.13 -16.51
N GLY A 815 -23.88 13.82 -17.63
CA GLY A 815 -24.68 14.94 -18.13
C GLY A 815 -24.59 16.22 -17.29
N THR A 816 -23.61 16.31 -16.38
CA THR A 816 -23.46 17.49 -15.50
C THR A 816 -23.11 18.73 -16.30
N LEU A 817 -23.77 19.85 -15.98
CA LEU A 817 -23.43 21.20 -16.48
C LEU A 817 -22.53 21.96 -15.51
N LYS A 818 -22.07 21.31 -14.43
CA LYS A 818 -21.19 21.91 -13.42
C LYS A 818 -19.74 21.52 -13.70
N GLY A 819 -18.87 22.50 -13.73
CA GLY A 819 -17.43 22.33 -13.91
C GLY A 819 -16.66 23.29 -13.02
N ILE A 820 -15.33 23.26 -13.16
CA ILE A 820 -14.41 24.15 -12.47
C ILE A 820 -13.67 25.01 -13.49
N ASN A 821 -13.41 26.26 -13.14
CA ASN A 821 -12.55 27.14 -13.92
C ASN A 821 -11.10 26.86 -13.54
N VAL A 822 -10.26 26.59 -14.53
CA VAL A 822 -8.83 26.32 -14.36
C VAL A 822 -8.03 27.46 -15.00
N SER A 823 -6.96 27.87 -14.33
CA SER A 823 -5.96 28.86 -14.77
C SER A 823 -4.58 28.42 -14.32
N ALA A 824 -3.51 29.08 -14.78
CA ALA A 824 -2.18 28.91 -14.20
C ALA A 824 -2.21 29.21 -12.68
N ILE A 825 -1.40 28.50 -11.90
CA ILE A 825 -1.22 28.76 -10.47
C ILE A 825 0.01 29.66 -10.31
N VAL A 826 -0.20 30.85 -9.77
CA VAL A 826 0.86 31.84 -9.53
C VAL A 826 1.02 32.02 -8.03
N GLU A 827 2.21 31.78 -7.52
CA GLU A 827 2.56 31.98 -6.11
C GLU A 827 3.77 32.92 -6.03
N ASN A 828 3.65 34.02 -5.28
CA ASN A 828 4.71 35.04 -5.15
C ASN A 828 5.23 35.63 -6.48
N GLY A 829 4.41 35.66 -7.53
CA GLY A 829 4.79 36.18 -8.85
C GLY A 829 5.51 35.18 -9.76
N GLU A 830 5.79 33.97 -9.27
CA GLU A 830 6.30 32.85 -10.07
C GLU A 830 5.15 31.92 -10.46
N ILE A 831 5.14 31.48 -11.72
CA ILE A 831 4.19 30.46 -12.20
C ILE A 831 4.67 29.12 -11.66
N VAL A 832 3.95 28.58 -10.67
CA VAL A 832 4.26 27.29 -10.05
C VAL A 832 3.84 26.14 -10.98
N GLU A 833 2.65 26.26 -11.58
CA GLU A 833 2.11 25.26 -12.50
C GLU A 833 1.60 25.97 -13.78
N PRO A 834 2.18 25.66 -14.96
CA PRO A 834 1.76 26.23 -16.23
C PRO A 834 0.30 25.91 -16.56
N PHE A 835 -0.34 26.77 -17.35
CA PHE A 835 -1.72 26.57 -17.75
C PHE A 835 -1.93 25.29 -18.60
N ILE A 836 -0.99 24.99 -19.52
CA ILE A 836 -1.02 23.79 -20.38
C ILE A 836 -1.13 22.51 -19.55
N ASP A 837 -0.23 22.32 -18.58
CA ASP A 837 -0.16 21.09 -17.78
C ASP A 837 -1.45 20.79 -17.03
N ARG A 838 -2.24 21.83 -16.71
CA ARG A 838 -3.52 21.68 -15.99
C ARG A 838 -4.70 21.33 -16.88
N ILE A 839 -4.66 21.71 -18.17
CA ILE A 839 -5.77 21.49 -19.12
C ILE A 839 -5.59 20.22 -19.95
N VAL A 840 -4.36 19.76 -20.17
CA VAL A 840 -4.09 18.55 -20.96
C VAL A 840 -4.78 17.32 -20.37
N GLY A 841 -5.45 16.55 -21.23
CA GLY A 841 -6.20 15.34 -20.87
C GLY A 841 -7.52 15.60 -20.12
N ARG A 842 -7.91 16.87 -19.93
CA ARG A 842 -9.21 17.25 -19.37
C ARG A 842 -10.25 17.44 -20.48
N ILE A 843 -11.51 17.35 -20.08
CA ILE A 843 -12.63 17.52 -21.00
C ILE A 843 -13.25 18.89 -20.81
N SER A 844 -13.41 19.61 -21.92
CA SER A 844 -14.02 20.93 -21.91
C SER A 844 -15.51 20.84 -21.61
N LEU A 845 -15.99 21.71 -20.71
CA LEU A 845 -17.42 21.83 -20.43
C LEU A 845 -18.10 22.84 -21.37
N GLU A 846 -17.35 23.82 -21.88
CA GLU A 846 -17.85 24.88 -22.75
C GLU A 846 -17.08 24.87 -24.08
N ARG A 847 -17.67 25.47 -25.11
CA ARG A 847 -16.96 25.66 -26.39
C ARG A 847 -15.90 26.74 -26.23
N ILE A 848 -14.67 26.41 -26.60
CA ILE A 848 -13.56 27.36 -26.60
C ILE A 848 -13.47 27.94 -28.01
N ILE A 849 -13.68 29.24 -28.13
CA ILE A 849 -13.65 29.97 -29.41
C ILE A 849 -12.37 30.79 -29.51
N HIS A 850 -11.89 30.94 -30.74
CA HIS A 850 -10.79 31.86 -31.06
C HIS A 850 -11.25 33.31 -30.81
N PRO A 851 -10.49 34.12 -30.04
CA PRO A 851 -10.88 35.49 -29.71
C PRO A 851 -11.11 36.39 -30.93
N ASP A 852 -10.21 36.30 -31.92
CA ASP A 852 -10.25 37.17 -33.11
C ASP A 852 -11.10 36.63 -34.28
N THR A 853 -11.04 35.31 -34.58
CA THR A 853 -11.72 34.73 -35.75
C THR A 853 -13.11 34.16 -35.45
N GLY A 854 -13.43 33.89 -34.19
CA GLY A 854 -14.68 33.25 -33.78
C GLY A 854 -14.76 31.74 -34.11
N GLU A 855 -13.68 31.14 -34.62
CA GLU A 855 -13.64 29.70 -34.90
C GLU A 855 -13.65 28.86 -33.62
N VAL A 856 -14.36 27.71 -33.63
CA VAL A 856 -14.40 26.80 -32.49
C VAL A 856 -13.12 25.96 -32.47
N ILE A 857 -12.33 26.09 -31.41
CA ILE A 857 -11.08 25.34 -31.20
C ILE A 857 -11.38 23.99 -30.55
N VAL A 858 -12.26 24.01 -29.54
CA VAL A 858 -12.67 22.82 -28.76
C VAL A 858 -14.17 22.85 -28.59
N ASP A 859 -14.85 21.77 -28.98
CA ASP A 859 -16.28 21.60 -28.75
C ASP A 859 -16.57 21.14 -27.31
N MET A 860 -17.84 21.26 -26.90
CA MET A 860 -18.30 20.74 -25.62
C MET A 860 -18.08 19.23 -25.54
N ASN A 861 -17.60 18.76 -24.37
CA ASN A 861 -17.26 17.37 -24.12
C ASN A 861 -16.10 16.80 -24.96
N GLN A 862 -15.31 17.65 -25.61
CA GLN A 862 -14.09 17.24 -26.30
C GLN A 862 -12.89 17.23 -25.34
N GLU A 863 -12.01 16.24 -25.50
CA GLU A 863 -10.72 16.16 -24.79
C GLU A 863 -9.74 17.22 -25.29
N ILE A 864 -9.07 17.88 -24.35
CA ILE A 864 -8.00 18.83 -24.63
C ILE A 864 -6.67 18.06 -24.77
N THR A 865 -6.27 17.80 -26.00
CA THR A 865 -4.95 17.22 -26.34
C THR A 865 -3.83 18.25 -26.22
N GLU A 866 -2.57 17.81 -26.27
CA GLU A 866 -1.37 18.66 -26.21
C GLU A 866 -1.37 19.73 -27.33
N GLU A 867 -1.68 19.34 -28.57
CA GLU A 867 -1.74 20.27 -29.72
C GLU A 867 -2.84 21.33 -29.55
N ILE A 868 -3.95 20.95 -28.93
CA ILE A 868 -5.06 21.87 -28.61
C ILE A 868 -4.66 22.81 -27.46
N ALA A 869 -4.03 22.28 -26.42
CA ALA A 869 -3.57 23.06 -25.28
C ALA A 869 -2.55 24.14 -25.70
N GLU A 870 -1.62 23.81 -26.61
CA GLU A 870 -0.69 24.78 -27.20
C GLU A 870 -1.41 25.86 -27.99
N LYS A 871 -2.39 25.50 -28.82
CA LYS A 871 -3.22 26.50 -29.53
C LYS A 871 -3.92 27.44 -28.55
N ILE A 872 -4.50 26.91 -27.47
CA ILE A 872 -5.16 27.71 -26.44
C ILE A 872 -4.16 28.68 -25.76
N GLN A 873 -2.95 28.22 -25.44
CA GLN A 873 -1.93 29.07 -24.83
C GLN A 873 -1.44 30.17 -25.78
N ASN A 874 -1.18 29.83 -27.05
CA ASN A 874 -0.71 30.79 -28.05
C ASN A 874 -1.72 31.91 -28.33
N LEU A 875 -3.01 31.63 -28.11
CA LEU A 875 -4.10 32.60 -28.22
C LEU A 875 -4.29 33.48 -26.97
N GLY A 876 -3.49 33.27 -25.92
CA GLY A 876 -3.56 34.05 -24.69
C GLY A 876 -4.80 33.79 -23.84
N ILE A 877 -5.48 32.64 -24.01
CA ILE A 877 -6.64 32.27 -23.18
C ILE A 877 -6.15 31.89 -21.79
N GLU A 878 -6.53 32.66 -20.78
CA GLU A 878 -6.05 32.46 -19.39
C GLU A 878 -6.88 31.47 -18.57
N ARG A 879 -8.15 31.25 -18.97
CA ARG A 879 -9.12 30.49 -18.18
C ARG A 879 -10.00 29.62 -19.07
N VAL A 880 -10.14 28.36 -18.70
CA VAL A 880 -11.03 27.40 -19.35
C VAL A 880 -11.87 26.68 -18.30
N LYS A 881 -13.13 26.42 -18.62
CA LYS A 881 -14.04 25.66 -17.77
C LYS A 881 -14.02 24.19 -18.17
N ILE A 882 -13.53 23.34 -17.27
CA ILE A 882 -13.40 21.90 -17.49
C ILE A 882 -14.39 21.11 -16.63
N ARG A 883 -14.67 19.88 -17.05
CA ARG A 883 -15.36 18.90 -16.22
C ARG A 883 -14.44 18.43 -15.10
N SER A 884 -15.03 18.14 -13.93
CA SER A 884 -14.29 17.67 -12.76
C SER A 884 -15.00 16.50 -12.09
N VAL A 885 -14.21 15.63 -11.47
CA VAL A 885 -14.70 14.56 -10.60
C VAL A 885 -15.50 15.10 -9.41
N LEU A 886 -15.16 16.31 -8.91
CA LEU A 886 -15.86 16.93 -7.77
C LEU A 886 -17.29 17.39 -8.11
N THR A 887 -17.56 17.68 -9.38
CA THR A 887 -18.87 18.16 -9.87
C THR A 887 -19.65 17.08 -10.62
N CYS A 888 -19.16 15.84 -10.57
CA CYS A 888 -19.80 14.69 -11.21
C CYS A 888 -21.12 14.35 -10.50
N GLU A 889 -22.18 14.13 -11.28
CA GLU A 889 -23.51 13.76 -10.77
C GLU A 889 -23.79 12.24 -10.84
N SER A 890 -22.74 11.43 -11.04
CA SER A 890 -22.87 9.96 -10.96
C SER A 890 -23.26 9.53 -9.53
N LYS A 891 -24.18 8.56 -9.43
CA LYS A 891 -24.65 8.03 -8.13
C LYS A 891 -23.64 7.11 -7.46
N ARG A 892 -22.84 6.39 -8.24
CA ARG A 892 -21.81 5.47 -7.78
C ARG A 892 -20.55 5.74 -8.60
N GLY A 893 -19.43 5.97 -7.92
CA GLY A 893 -18.17 6.27 -8.58
C GLY A 893 -18.21 7.57 -9.39
N VAL A 894 -17.58 7.55 -10.57
CA VAL A 894 -17.42 8.71 -11.46
C VAL A 894 -17.79 8.35 -12.90
N CYS A 895 -18.07 9.36 -13.72
CA CYS A 895 -18.21 9.15 -15.16
C CYS A 895 -16.88 9.37 -15.89
N GLN A 896 -16.74 8.72 -17.03
CA GLN A 896 -15.58 8.78 -17.91
C GLN A 896 -15.23 10.23 -18.27
N LEU A 897 -16.24 11.02 -18.66
CA LEU A 897 -16.02 12.40 -19.12
C LEU A 897 -15.63 13.38 -18.00
N CYS A 898 -16.09 13.15 -16.77
CA CYS A 898 -15.69 13.98 -15.62
C CYS A 898 -14.28 13.66 -15.12
N TYR A 899 -13.77 12.46 -15.42
CA TYR A 899 -12.41 12.07 -15.10
C TYR A 899 -11.43 12.57 -16.17
N GLY A 900 -11.72 12.24 -17.44
CA GLY A 900 -10.91 12.58 -18.61
C GLY A 900 -9.96 11.45 -18.99
N ARG A 901 -8.74 11.83 -19.37
CA ARG A 901 -7.66 10.94 -19.80
C ARG A 901 -7.12 10.08 -18.66
N ASP A 902 -6.93 8.79 -18.92
CA ASP A 902 -6.06 7.95 -18.10
C ASP A 902 -4.60 8.25 -18.43
N MET A 903 -3.90 8.76 -17.43
CA MET A 903 -2.50 9.19 -17.55
C MET A 903 -1.57 8.02 -17.86
N ALA A 904 -1.93 6.78 -17.55
CA ALA A 904 -1.07 5.63 -17.81
C ALA A 904 -1.11 5.14 -19.27
N THR A 905 -2.27 5.26 -19.93
CA THR A 905 -2.47 4.79 -21.31
C THR A 905 -2.50 5.91 -22.33
N GLY A 906 -2.61 7.16 -21.87
CA GLY A 906 -2.74 8.32 -22.75
C GLY A 906 -4.04 8.34 -23.55
N ARG A 907 -5.05 7.55 -23.16
CA ARG A 907 -6.38 7.49 -23.75
C ARG A 907 -7.44 7.90 -22.74
N LEU A 908 -8.66 8.10 -23.18
CA LEU A 908 -9.79 8.34 -22.29
C LEU A 908 -10.03 7.11 -21.38
N VAL A 909 -10.26 7.33 -20.08
CA VAL A 909 -10.25 6.25 -19.07
C VAL A 909 -11.27 5.14 -19.38
N ASP A 910 -10.93 3.87 -19.21
CA ASP A 910 -11.88 2.78 -19.49
C ASP A 910 -12.97 2.63 -18.43
N LEU A 911 -14.12 2.08 -18.84
CA LEU A 911 -15.21 1.72 -17.92
C LEU A 911 -14.78 0.57 -17.02
N GLY A 912 -15.01 0.70 -15.72
CA GLY A 912 -14.60 -0.27 -14.70
C GLY A 912 -13.23 0.02 -14.06
N GLU A 913 -12.49 1.02 -14.54
CA GLU A 913 -11.18 1.36 -13.95
C GLU A 913 -11.32 1.89 -12.52
N ALA A 914 -10.52 1.33 -11.60
CA ALA A 914 -10.55 1.66 -10.18
C ALA A 914 -9.74 2.93 -9.86
N VAL A 915 -10.15 4.06 -10.42
CA VAL A 915 -9.45 5.35 -10.33
C VAL A 915 -9.21 5.83 -8.90
N GLY A 916 -10.06 5.45 -7.95
CA GLY A 916 -9.87 5.78 -6.54
C GLY A 916 -8.62 5.17 -5.92
N ILE A 917 -8.29 3.92 -6.29
CA ILE A 917 -7.08 3.24 -5.82
C ILE A 917 -5.85 3.86 -6.47
N SER A 918 -5.89 4.08 -7.79
CA SER A 918 -4.81 4.70 -8.56
C SER A 918 -4.47 6.10 -8.02
N ALA A 919 -5.48 6.92 -7.72
CA ALA A 919 -5.30 8.24 -7.12
C ALA A 919 -4.68 8.17 -5.70
N ALA A 920 -5.16 7.26 -4.86
CA ALA A 920 -4.64 7.10 -3.50
C ALA A 920 -3.16 6.67 -3.47
N GLN A 921 -2.77 5.76 -4.37
CA GLN A 921 -1.38 5.33 -4.52
C GLN A 921 -0.50 6.44 -5.09
N SER A 922 -0.99 7.16 -6.11
CA SER A 922 -0.25 8.25 -6.76
C SER A 922 0.01 9.46 -5.85
N ILE A 923 -0.82 9.66 -4.82
CA ILE A 923 -0.57 10.68 -3.77
C ILE A 923 0.35 10.11 -2.68
N GLY A 924 0.22 8.82 -2.38
CA GLY A 924 0.94 8.16 -1.31
C GLY A 924 2.42 7.89 -1.60
N GLU A 925 2.74 7.54 -2.84
CA GLU A 925 4.09 7.16 -3.28
C GLU A 925 5.09 8.33 -3.25
N PRO A 926 4.79 9.55 -3.73
CA PRO A 926 5.70 10.68 -3.60
C PRO A 926 5.92 11.14 -2.14
N GLY A 927 5.10 10.65 -1.21
CA GLY A 927 5.21 10.95 0.21
C GLY A 927 6.29 10.15 0.94
N THR A 928 6.80 9.06 0.37
CA THR A 928 8.00 8.34 0.87
C THR A 928 9.26 9.01 0.38
#